data_AF-A0A1Y2RBA2-F1
#
_entry.id   AF-A0A1Y2RBA2-F1
#
_cell.length_a   1.000
_cell.length_b   1.000
_cell.length_c   1.000
_cell.angle_alpha   90.00
_cell.angle_beta   90.00
_cell.angle_gamma   90.00
#
_symmetry.space_group_name_H-M   'P 1'
#
loop_
_entity.id
_entity.type
_entity.pdbx_description
1 polymer ?
#
loop_
_entity_poly.entity_id
_entity_poly.type
_entity_poly.pdbx_seq_one_letter_code
_entity_poly.pdbx_strand_id
1 'polypeptide(L)'
;MKANELQINNFLQAPNVQFVIPVYQRNYDWTNTECKELLYDIISVETEDRGTHFIGSIVFVHEGTYSTSEVKELVIIDGQQRLTTINILYVALYRFAKENGNTQDAERLYNMFLTNQYVKNESSKLKLKQTDTNSLAFKAIMLGTDNETNAFSNVTENYNYFRNIINEDNFELILRGLNRLIFVEISLERDKDDPQRIFESLNSTGLDLSQSDLIRNFILMDLPPKDQNRIFETIWNPIEENAKDLVKQSSLVSDYIRDYLTLRNKKIPNKNKVYAEFKSLYANKKDEAYQQELENIKSLSIHYKKFVNPSTVTDADIKKELEYINRLEINVTYPFLLQVFEDTENGLLTKDELIKVLKLIQSYAWRRFIVGLPTSSLNKIFMTLYSEVDTEEYYDSIAKALLKKKGSAKFPSNEDLKTALKDKDLYNTQPKNRNYLFEMLENYNNREYVNTNNEQITIEHIFPRNPNENWNTDLSPEEYFVFKEKYLNTIGNLTLSGNNGALGNKSFLAKKEMNVDGNEQGYQYSRLWLNSFLKSIDTWNVSKYEERLNIIYERFLKIWEFPDVEITEGDESEEQNIYDAESPTHKKLEYFIFENTKVEEDTVAQMYFYVIRNLYEKNSQLLLSNQDVFKITRNASDFRAAQEVVNGWYIESNIDSNSKFTILKRLLSLFEMEDELLIKYSSNGENVSEPNRFSVRKKYWQQLLPLLNHTNLFANVSPSKDHWLSTGAGIGGLAYTLIITKSHIRIELGISTSSKEKNKVYFKKLLKNKDAIEQTFGSTLVWEELPENKMSRIKFELQDVNLFNESDWENMNSFFILYLPKFENSFQPFIKHLK
;
A
#
# COMPACT_ATOMS: atom_id res chain seq x y z
N MET A 1 28.73 -25.84 -9.33
CA MET A 1 28.55 -25.12 -10.61
C MET A 1 29.47 -25.65 -11.71
N LYS A 2 28.93 -26.10 -12.85
CA LYS A 2 29.66 -26.40 -14.10
C LYS A 2 29.11 -25.51 -15.21
N ALA A 3 29.98 -24.87 -15.99
CA ALA A 3 29.60 -24.03 -17.13
C ALA A 3 30.14 -24.63 -18.43
N ASN A 4 29.26 -24.99 -19.36
CA ASN A 4 29.63 -25.57 -20.67
C ASN A 4 28.92 -24.84 -21.80
N GLU A 5 29.58 -24.68 -22.94
CA GLU A 5 28.93 -24.20 -24.17
C GLU A 5 28.27 -25.37 -24.89
N LEU A 6 26.97 -25.25 -25.21
CA LEU A 6 26.18 -26.28 -25.88
C LEU A 6 25.29 -25.71 -26.97
N GLN A 7 25.03 -26.51 -28.01
CA GLN A 7 23.99 -26.21 -29.00
C GLN A 7 22.60 -26.42 -28.40
N ILE A 8 21.67 -25.49 -28.66
CA ILE A 8 20.31 -25.56 -28.11
C ILE A 8 19.57 -26.83 -28.53
N ASN A 9 19.81 -27.32 -29.75
CA ASN A 9 19.17 -28.53 -30.25
C ASN A 9 19.63 -29.77 -29.50
N ASN A 10 20.92 -29.88 -29.21
CA ASN A 10 21.45 -31.02 -28.45
C ASN A 10 20.89 -31.04 -27.03
N PHE A 11 20.71 -29.86 -26.43
CA PHE A 11 20.08 -29.71 -25.13
C PHE A 11 18.60 -30.15 -25.18
N LEU A 12 17.80 -29.58 -26.07
CA LEU A 12 16.37 -29.89 -26.19
C LEU A 12 16.09 -31.33 -26.62
N GLN A 13 16.95 -31.95 -27.43
CA GLN A 13 16.76 -33.31 -27.93
C GLN A 13 17.13 -34.40 -26.91
N ALA A 14 17.74 -34.05 -25.78
CA ALA A 14 18.19 -35.01 -24.78
C ALA A 14 17.08 -36.03 -24.43
N PRO A 15 17.36 -37.35 -24.52
CA PRO A 15 16.36 -38.37 -24.33
C PRO A 15 15.96 -38.47 -22.86
N ASN A 16 14.67 -38.67 -22.59
CA ASN A 16 14.12 -38.81 -21.25
C ASN A 16 14.49 -37.64 -20.32
N VAL A 17 14.54 -36.42 -20.87
CA VAL A 17 14.72 -35.17 -20.13
C VAL A 17 13.46 -34.33 -20.24
N GLN A 18 13.04 -33.75 -19.12
CA GLN A 18 11.97 -32.76 -19.07
C GLN A 18 12.48 -31.48 -18.40
N PHE A 19 12.32 -30.36 -19.10
CA PHE A 19 12.58 -29.02 -18.59
C PHE A 19 11.35 -28.54 -17.85
N VAL A 20 11.48 -28.27 -16.56
CA VAL A 20 10.37 -27.88 -15.69
C VAL A 20 10.54 -26.41 -15.34
N ILE A 21 9.58 -25.58 -15.74
CA ILE A 21 9.46 -24.20 -15.25
C ILE A 21 8.70 -24.25 -13.92
N PRO A 22 9.35 -23.95 -12.78
CA PRO A 22 8.72 -24.03 -11.47
C PRO A 22 7.76 -22.87 -11.21
N VAL A 23 6.82 -23.05 -10.28
CA VAL A 23 5.76 -22.08 -9.96
C VAL A 23 6.25 -20.72 -9.44
N TYR A 24 7.50 -20.63 -9.00
CA TYR A 24 8.09 -19.36 -8.54
C TYR A 24 8.64 -18.49 -9.68
N GLN A 25 8.76 -19.04 -10.88
CA GLN A 25 9.12 -18.27 -12.06
C GLN A 25 7.92 -17.47 -12.57
N ARG A 26 8.19 -16.28 -13.12
CA ARG A 26 7.14 -15.47 -13.73
C ARG A 26 6.61 -16.13 -15.01
N ASN A 27 5.37 -15.82 -15.37
CA ASN A 27 4.78 -16.25 -16.63
C ASN A 27 5.55 -15.72 -17.85
N TYR A 28 5.25 -16.28 -19.03
CA TYR A 28 5.86 -15.88 -20.29
C TYR A 28 5.43 -14.46 -20.68
N ASP A 29 6.41 -13.58 -20.86
CA ASP A 29 6.23 -12.12 -20.93
C ASP A 29 6.90 -11.48 -22.16
N TRP A 30 7.66 -12.25 -22.94
CA TRP A 30 8.19 -11.78 -24.23
C TRP A 30 7.05 -11.48 -25.20
N THR A 31 7.22 -10.41 -25.98
CA THR A 31 6.28 -9.96 -26.99
C THR A 31 6.80 -10.28 -28.39
N ASN A 32 6.01 -9.91 -29.41
CA ASN A 32 6.42 -10.06 -30.81
C ASN A 32 7.74 -9.31 -31.12
N THR A 33 8.15 -8.33 -30.31
CA THR A 33 9.41 -7.61 -30.49
C THR A 33 10.61 -8.53 -30.27
N GLU A 34 10.65 -9.22 -29.14
CA GLU A 34 11.72 -10.18 -28.82
C GLU A 34 11.70 -11.39 -29.75
N CYS A 35 10.50 -11.82 -30.18
CA CYS A 35 10.37 -12.89 -31.18
C CYS A 35 10.93 -12.50 -32.55
N LYS A 36 10.76 -11.23 -32.98
CA LYS A 36 11.35 -10.70 -34.22
C LYS A 36 12.87 -10.72 -34.17
N GLU A 37 13.44 -10.26 -33.05
CA GLU A 37 14.89 -10.24 -32.85
C GLU A 37 15.47 -11.66 -32.90
N LEU A 38 14.89 -12.59 -32.13
CA LEU A 38 15.32 -13.99 -32.13
C LEU A 38 15.24 -14.62 -33.52
N LEU A 39 14.16 -14.39 -34.27
CA LEU A 39 13.99 -14.94 -35.61
C LEU A 39 14.99 -14.33 -36.61
N TYR A 40 15.22 -13.03 -36.52
CA TYR A 40 16.24 -12.35 -37.32
C TYR A 40 17.63 -12.93 -37.05
N ASP A 41 17.97 -13.15 -35.78
CA ASP A 41 19.23 -13.77 -35.38
C ASP A 41 19.37 -15.18 -35.95
N ILE A 42 18.32 -16.02 -35.84
CA ILE A 42 18.30 -17.38 -36.42
C ILE A 42 18.56 -17.37 -37.91
N ILE A 43 17.89 -16.49 -38.66
CA ILE A 43 18.01 -16.41 -40.12
C ILE A 43 19.38 -15.85 -40.52
N SER A 44 19.85 -14.79 -39.84
CA SER A 44 21.10 -14.09 -40.16
C SER A 44 22.33 -15.00 -40.06
N VAL A 45 22.31 -15.99 -39.17
CA VAL A 45 23.40 -16.96 -39.02
C VAL A 45 23.64 -17.76 -40.30
N GLU A 46 22.57 -18.09 -41.02
CA GLU A 46 22.65 -18.81 -42.29
C GLU A 46 22.91 -17.86 -43.46
N THR A 47 22.23 -16.72 -43.53
CA THR A 47 22.32 -15.81 -44.69
C THR A 47 23.60 -14.99 -44.72
N GLU A 48 24.22 -14.75 -43.57
CA GLU A 48 25.44 -13.94 -43.43
C GLU A 48 26.68 -14.76 -43.04
N ASP A 49 26.56 -16.10 -43.02
CA ASP A 49 27.62 -17.06 -42.67
C ASP A 49 28.37 -16.76 -41.35
N ARG A 50 27.64 -16.32 -40.31
CA ARG A 50 28.21 -15.85 -39.04
C ARG A 50 28.73 -16.95 -38.10
N GLY A 51 28.89 -18.19 -38.55
CA GLY A 51 29.35 -19.30 -37.71
C GLY A 51 28.27 -19.81 -36.73
N THR A 52 28.25 -19.33 -35.48
CA THR A 52 27.24 -19.70 -34.48
C THR A 52 26.71 -18.43 -33.81
N HIS A 53 25.50 -18.50 -33.23
CA HIS A 53 24.91 -17.36 -32.53
C HIS A 53 24.65 -17.68 -31.06
N PHE A 54 25.14 -16.80 -30.19
CA PHE A 54 25.02 -16.94 -28.75
C PHE A 54 23.72 -16.34 -28.24
N ILE A 55 22.84 -17.17 -27.69
CA ILE A 55 21.52 -16.75 -27.19
C ILE A 55 21.50 -16.46 -25.68
N GLY A 56 22.64 -16.53 -24.99
CA GLY A 56 22.74 -16.32 -23.55
C GLY A 56 23.03 -17.59 -22.74
N SER A 57 22.67 -17.57 -21.45
CA SER A 57 22.81 -18.69 -20.53
C SER A 57 21.48 -19.34 -20.19
N ILE A 58 21.51 -20.63 -19.85
CA ILE A 58 20.39 -21.36 -19.23
C ILE A 58 20.89 -21.97 -17.93
N VAL A 59 20.21 -21.67 -16.83
CA VAL A 59 20.56 -22.16 -15.50
C VAL A 59 19.46 -23.07 -15.00
N PHE A 60 19.82 -24.25 -14.52
CA PHE A 60 18.87 -25.21 -13.97
C PHE A 60 19.42 -26.00 -12.80
N VAL A 61 18.52 -26.53 -11.98
CA VAL A 61 18.81 -27.49 -10.90
C VAL A 61 18.38 -28.89 -11.30
N HIS A 62 19.15 -29.89 -10.89
CA HIS A 62 18.80 -31.30 -11.01
C HIS A 62 19.04 -32.05 -9.68
N GLU A 63 18.32 -33.15 -9.45
CA GLU A 63 18.41 -33.97 -8.23
C GLU A 63 19.61 -34.93 -8.18
N GLY A 64 20.76 -34.53 -8.74
CA GLY A 64 21.96 -35.38 -8.81
C GLY A 64 21.87 -36.52 -9.84
N THR A 65 22.74 -37.53 -9.71
CA THR A 65 22.92 -38.63 -10.68
C THR A 65 22.02 -39.85 -10.45
N TYR A 66 21.26 -39.89 -9.35
CA TYR A 66 20.44 -41.06 -8.96
C TYR A 66 18.98 -40.65 -8.76
N SER A 67 18.23 -40.40 -9.84
CA SER A 67 16.77 -40.31 -9.78
C SER A 67 16.16 -41.64 -10.21
N THR A 68 15.19 -42.15 -9.45
CA THR A 68 14.40 -43.35 -9.78
C THR A 68 13.24 -43.05 -10.75
N SER A 69 13.18 -41.83 -11.28
CA SER A 69 12.15 -41.36 -12.20
C SER A 69 12.43 -41.82 -13.64
N GLU A 70 11.35 -42.10 -14.39
CA GLU A 70 11.40 -42.45 -15.82
C GLU A 70 12.04 -41.32 -16.67
N VAL A 71 11.99 -40.08 -16.15
CA VAL A 71 12.48 -38.86 -16.80
C VAL A 71 13.37 -38.09 -15.83
N LYS A 72 14.49 -37.56 -16.33
CA LYS A 72 15.33 -36.60 -15.60
C LYS A 72 14.71 -35.21 -15.71
N GLU A 73 14.24 -34.68 -14.59
CA GLU A 73 13.72 -33.31 -14.52
C GLU A 73 14.86 -32.30 -14.33
N LEU A 74 14.88 -31.28 -15.18
CA LEU A 74 15.76 -30.12 -15.09
C LEU A 74 14.92 -28.89 -14.75
N VAL A 75 15.02 -28.41 -13.51
CA VAL A 75 14.22 -27.28 -13.02
C VAL A 75 14.89 -25.97 -13.45
N ILE A 76 14.26 -25.24 -14.36
CA ILE A 76 14.80 -24.01 -14.94
C ILE A 76 14.74 -22.86 -13.92
N ILE A 77 15.86 -22.19 -13.72
CA ILE A 77 16.03 -21.04 -12.82
C ILE A 77 16.23 -19.74 -13.61
N ASP A 78 16.94 -19.81 -14.72
CA ASP A 78 17.14 -18.69 -15.63
C ASP A 78 17.15 -19.18 -17.10
N GLY A 79 16.79 -18.29 -18.03
CA GLY A 79 16.63 -18.60 -19.45
C GLY A 79 15.23 -19.10 -19.82
N GLN A 80 14.26 -19.04 -18.90
CA GLN A 80 12.91 -19.56 -19.11
C GLN A 80 12.15 -18.90 -20.28
N GLN A 81 12.29 -17.58 -20.47
CA GLN A 81 11.61 -16.86 -21.55
C GLN A 81 12.12 -17.34 -22.92
N ARG A 82 13.45 -17.36 -23.09
CA ARG A 82 14.12 -17.86 -24.31
C ARG A 82 13.73 -19.30 -24.64
N LEU A 83 13.78 -20.18 -23.64
CA LEU A 83 13.44 -21.60 -23.80
C LEU A 83 11.99 -21.77 -24.25
N THR A 84 11.08 -20.99 -23.67
CA THR A 84 9.66 -20.98 -24.03
C THR A 84 9.45 -20.47 -25.46
N THR A 85 10.08 -19.36 -25.85
CA THR A 85 9.99 -18.81 -27.21
C THR A 85 10.49 -19.78 -28.26
N ILE A 86 11.63 -20.43 -28.02
CA ILE A 86 12.18 -21.46 -28.92
C ILE A 86 11.21 -22.64 -29.03
N ASN A 87 10.59 -23.05 -27.92
CA ASN A 87 9.60 -24.12 -27.93
C ASN A 87 8.34 -23.72 -28.74
N ILE A 88 7.85 -22.48 -28.60
CA ILE A 88 6.74 -21.93 -29.41
C ILE A 88 7.10 -21.94 -30.90
N LEU A 89 8.33 -21.54 -31.26
CA LEU A 89 8.82 -21.61 -32.64
C LEU A 89 8.82 -23.05 -33.17
N TYR A 90 9.23 -24.03 -32.37
CA TYR A 90 9.13 -25.45 -32.76
C TYR A 90 7.69 -25.91 -32.97
N VAL A 91 6.73 -25.42 -32.17
CA VAL A 91 5.30 -25.70 -32.42
C VAL A 91 4.88 -25.13 -33.77
N ALA A 92 5.23 -23.88 -34.09
CA ALA A 92 4.91 -23.26 -35.36
C ALA A 92 5.50 -24.01 -36.56
N LEU A 93 6.77 -24.44 -36.47
CA LEU A 93 7.42 -25.27 -37.49
C LEU A 93 6.75 -26.64 -37.64
N TYR A 94 6.41 -27.30 -36.53
CA TYR A 94 5.67 -28.57 -36.55
C TYR A 94 4.31 -28.43 -37.24
N ARG A 95 3.56 -27.37 -36.90
CA ARG A 95 2.25 -27.08 -37.49
C ARG A 95 2.36 -26.80 -38.98
N PHE A 96 3.34 -25.99 -39.39
CA PHE A 96 3.62 -25.72 -40.79
C PHE A 96 3.95 -27.01 -41.57
N ALA A 97 4.84 -27.86 -41.06
CA ALA A 97 5.20 -29.12 -41.72
C ALA A 97 3.98 -30.06 -41.85
N LYS A 98 3.14 -30.15 -40.82
CA LYS A 98 1.93 -30.95 -40.81
C LYS A 98 0.87 -30.44 -41.79
N GLU A 99 0.65 -29.12 -41.84
CA GLU A 99 -0.34 -28.47 -42.72
C GLU A 99 0.06 -28.55 -44.20
N ASN A 100 1.36 -28.62 -44.51
CA ASN A 100 1.89 -28.77 -45.88
C ASN A 100 2.18 -30.23 -46.29
N GLY A 101 1.75 -31.22 -45.50
CA GLY A 101 1.90 -32.64 -45.84
C GLY A 101 3.32 -33.21 -45.67
N ASN A 102 4.27 -32.45 -45.11
CA ASN A 102 5.62 -32.91 -44.80
C ASN A 102 5.62 -33.77 -43.51
N THR A 103 5.17 -35.01 -43.65
CA THR A 103 4.91 -35.91 -42.52
C THR A 103 6.20 -36.29 -41.78
N GLN A 104 7.32 -36.46 -42.49
CA GLN A 104 8.60 -36.83 -41.88
C GLN A 104 9.13 -35.73 -40.96
N ASP A 105 9.15 -34.47 -41.42
CA ASP A 105 9.61 -33.36 -40.58
C ASP A 105 8.62 -33.05 -39.45
N ALA A 106 7.32 -33.20 -39.68
CA ALA A 106 6.33 -33.05 -38.60
C ALA A 106 6.55 -34.07 -37.47
N GLU A 107 6.73 -35.35 -37.79
CA GLU A 107 7.03 -36.40 -36.80
C GLU A 107 8.36 -36.16 -36.10
N ARG A 108 9.39 -35.78 -36.87
CA ARG A 108 10.72 -35.45 -36.33
C ARG A 108 10.63 -34.31 -35.31
N LEU A 109 10.01 -33.18 -35.68
CA LEU A 109 9.92 -32.01 -34.81
C LEU A 109 9.14 -32.31 -33.53
N TYR A 110 8.02 -33.03 -33.66
CA TYR A 110 7.18 -33.41 -32.53
C TYR A 110 7.88 -34.35 -31.53
N ASN A 111 8.56 -35.38 -32.04
CA ASN A 111 9.21 -36.40 -31.19
C ASN A 111 10.57 -35.96 -30.65
N MET A 112 11.29 -35.07 -31.35
CA MET A 112 12.63 -34.63 -30.93
C MET A 112 12.61 -33.43 -29.99
N PHE A 113 11.70 -32.47 -30.18
CA PHE A 113 11.76 -31.18 -29.47
C PHE A 113 10.55 -30.89 -28.58
N LEU A 114 9.39 -31.47 -28.88
CA LEU A 114 8.15 -31.14 -28.17
C LEU A 114 7.74 -32.23 -27.16
N THR A 115 8.03 -33.50 -27.46
CA THR A 115 7.63 -34.64 -26.61
C THR A 115 8.75 -35.64 -26.36
N ASN A 116 8.63 -36.42 -25.28
CA ASN A 116 9.45 -37.58 -24.98
C ASN A 116 8.70 -38.84 -25.42
N GLN A 117 9.03 -39.35 -26.61
CA GLN A 117 8.29 -40.43 -27.29
C GLN A 117 8.09 -41.70 -26.44
N TYR A 118 9.07 -42.07 -25.63
CA TYR A 118 9.08 -43.35 -24.91
C TYR A 118 8.62 -43.27 -23.44
N VAL A 119 8.20 -42.09 -22.97
CA VAL A 119 7.75 -41.88 -21.60
C VAL A 119 6.28 -42.29 -21.47
N LYS A 120 5.98 -43.17 -20.52
CA LYS A 120 4.62 -43.69 -20.31
C LYS A 120 3.71 -42.71 -19.59
N ASN A 121 4.26 -41.93 -18.68
CA ASN A 121 3.47 -40.96 -17.93
C ASN A 121 3.15 -39.72 -18.79
N GLU A 122 1.88 -39.51 -19.11
CA GLU A 122 1.41 -38.36 -19.91
C GLU A 122 1.80 -37.00 -19.30
N SER A 123 1.85 -36.88 -17.96
CA SER A 123 2.28 -35.62 -17.32
C SER A 123 3.74 -35.26 -17.55
N SER A 124 4.56 -36.25 -17.94
CA SER A 124 6.01 -36.12 -18.16
C SER A 124 6.39 -36.21 -19.65
N LYS A 125 5.38 -36.27 -20.52
CA LYS A 125 5.55 -36.47 -21.97
C LYS A 125 5.97 -35.21 -22.69
N LEU A 126 5.53 -34.02 -22.25
CA LEU A 126 6.00 -32.75 -22.82
C LEU A 126 7.45 -32.49 -22.38
N LYS A 127 8.32 -32.12 -23.34
CA LYS A 127 9.71 -31.77 -23.02
C LYS A 127 9.84 -30.50 -22.22
N LEU A 128 8.99 -29.50 -22.47
CA LEU A 128 8.91 -28.28 -21.67
C LEU A 128 7.60 -28.27 -20.88
N LYS A 129 7.70 -28.36 -19.56
CA LYS A 129 6.58 -28.23 -18.63
C LYS A 129 6.50 -26.78 -18.16
N GLN A 130 5.47 -26.06 -18.62
CA GLN A 130 5.21 -24.68 -18.25
C GLN A 130 4.37 -24.56 -16.97
N THR A 131 4.28 -23.35 -16.41
CA THR A 131 3.32 -22.99 -15.36
C THR A 131 1.87 -23.16 -15.85
N ASP A 132 0.92 -23.36 -14.94
CA ASP A 132 -0.45 -23.74 -15.29
C ASP A 132 -1.14 -22.76 -16.24
N THR A 133 -0.92 -21.45 -16.08
CA THR A 133 -1.51 -20.42 -16.96
C THR A 133 -1.01 -20.53 -18.40
N ASN A 134 0.30 -20.70 -18.60
CA ASN A 134 0.88 -20.84 -19.94
C ASN A 134 0.66 -22.26 -20.52
N SER A 135 0.52 -23.27 -19.66
CA SER A 135 0.31 -24.66 -20.06
C SER A 135 -0.96 -24.82 -20.91
N LEU A 136 -2.04 -24.10 -20.56
CA LEU A 136 -3.29 -24.12 -21.32
C LEU A 136 -3.12 -23.55 -22.74
N ALA A 137 -2.53 -22.36 -22.85
CA ALA A 137 -2.26 -21.71 -24.14
C ALA A 137 -1.30 -22.55 -25.00
N PHE A 138 -0.25 -23.11 -24.38
CA PHE A 138 0.71 -23.97 -25.06
C PHE A 138 0.08 -25.27 -25.58
N LYS A 139 -0.82 -25.90 -24.81
CA LYS A 139 -1.59 -27.07 -25.27
C LYS A 139 -2.52 -26.69 -26.43
N ALA A 140 -3.15 -25.52 -26.39
CA ALA A 140 -4.04 -25.07 -27.44
C ALA A 140 -3.33 -24.91 -28.79
N ILE A 141 -2.15 -24.26 -28.83
CA ILE A 141 -1.36 -24.11 -30.06
C ILE A 141 -0.83 -25.46 -30.59
N MET A 142 -0.52 -26.40 -29.70
CA MET A 142 -0.09 -27.76 -30.06
C MET A 142 -1.21 -28.55 -30.75
N LEU A 143 -2.44 -28.45 -30.22
CA LEU A 143 -3.63 -29.12 -30.75
C LEU A 143 -4.24 -28.39 -31.96
N GLY A 144 -3.96 -27.09 -32.11
CA GLY A 144 -4.58 -26.21 -33.10
C GLY A 144 -5.99 -25.76 -32.72
N THR A 145 -6.27 -25.69 -31.43
CA THR A 145 -7.54 -25.20 -30.85
C THR A 145 -7.38 -23.80 -30.27
N ASP A 146 -6.32 -23.09 -30.63
CA ASP A 146 -5.98 -21.74 -30.17
C ASP A 146 -7.03 -20.69 -30.56
N ASN A 147 -7.78 -20.92 -31.64
CA ASN A 147 -8.92 -20.07 -32.05
C ASN A 147 -10.16 -20.21 -31.15
N GLU A 148 -10.22 -21.23 -30.27
CA GLU A 148 -11.38 -21.49 -29.40
C GLU A 148 -11.30 -20.73 -28.06
N THR A 149 -10.15 -20.11 -27.76
CA THR A 149 -9.92 -19.39 -26.50
C THR A 149 -9.84 -17.88 -26.72
N ASN A 150 -10.79 -17.12 -26.18
CA ASN A 150 -10.81 -15.65 -26.26
C ASN A 150 -9.86 -14.94 -25.27
N ALA A 151 -9.03 -15.68 -24.53
CA ALA A 151 -8.13 -15.10 -23.52
C ALA A 151 -6.81 -14.67 -24.17
N PHE A 152 -6.42 -13.40 -23.99
CA PHE A 152 -5.12 -12.90 -24.46
C PHE A 152 -3.97 -13.66 -23.77
N SER A 153 -3.00 -14.12 -24.57
CA SER A 153 -1.80 -14.79 -24.08
C SER A 153 -0.63 -14.50 -24.99
N ASN A 154 0.50 -14.07 -24.41
CA ASN A 154 1.76 -13.89 -25.14
C ASN A 154 2.21 -15.19 -25.84
N VAL A 155 1.84 -16.36 -25.31
CA VAL A 155 2.13 -17.65 -25.97
C VAL A 155 1.41 -17.74 -27.31
N THR A 156 0.11 -17.43 -27.34
CA THR A 156 -0.73 -17.46 -28.54
C THR A 156 -0.35 -16.38 -29.53
N GLU A 157 -0.11 -15.15 -29.07
CA GLU A 157 0.31 -14.03 -29.94
C GLU A 157 1.64 -14.30 -30.65
N ASN A 158 2.64 -14.78 -29.91
CA ASN A 158 3.95 -15.10 -30.49
C ASN A 158 3.89 -16.32 -31.40
N TYR A 159 3.06 -17.32 -31.09
CA TYR A 159 2.80 -18.44 -32.00
C TYR A 159 2.18 -17.94 -33.32
N ASN A 160 1.18 -17.08 -33.26
CA ASN A 160 0.53 -16.48 -34.44
C ASN A 160 1.53 -15.66 -35.26
N TYR A 161 2.40 -14.89 -34.61
CA TYR A 161 3.49 -14.18 -35.27
C TYR A 161 4.41 -15.13 -36.06
N PHE A 162 4.91 -16.21 -35.44
CA PHE A 162 5.75 -17.18 -36.13
C PHE A 162 5.01 -17.90 -37.26
N ARG A 163 3.76 -18.32 -37.01
CA ARG A 163 2.90 -18.98 -38.01
C ARG A 163 2.69 -18.13 -39.26
N ASN A 164 2.56 -16.81 -39.11
CA ASN A 164 2.37 -15.88 -40.22
C ASN A 164 3.66 -15.62 -41.04
N ILE A 165 4.83 -15.89 -40.49
CA ILE A 165 6.12 -15.62 -41.15
C ILE A 165 6.70 -16.87 -41.79
N ILE A 166 6.50 -18.04 -41.19
CA ILE A 166 7.02 -19.31 -41.71
C ILE A 166 6.30 -19.64 -43.02
N ASN A 167 7.09 -19.91 -44.07
CA ASN A 167 6.64 -20.28 -45.40
C ASN A 167 7.61 -21.30 -46.03
N GLU A 168 7.29 -21.79 -47.24
CA GLU A 168 8.10 -22.81 -47.92
C GLU A 168 9.55 -22.35 -48.18
N ASP A 169 9.77 -21.05 -48.42
CA ASP A 169 11.08 -20.49 -48.75
C ASP A 169 12.01 -20.42 -47.52
N ASN A 170 11.45 -20.17 -46.32
CA ASN A 170 12.25 -19.97 -45.10
C ASN A 170 12.22 -21.13 -44.11
N PHE A 171 11.34 -22.13 -44.28
CA PHE A 171 11.21 -23.27 -43.35
C PHE A 171 12.54 -24.00 -43.10
N GLU A 172 13.20 -24.42 -44.18
CA GLU A 172 14.51 -25.12 -44.11
C GLU A 172 15.62 -24.21 -43.59
N LEU A 173 15.55 -22.91 -43.91
CA LEU A 173 16.52 -21.92 -43.45
C LEU A 173 16.46 -21.76 -41.92
N ILE A 174 15.25 -21.66 -41.37
CA ILE A 174 15.02 -21.55 -39.92
C ILE A 174 15.49 -22.81 -39.19
N LEU A 175 15.21 -24.00 -39.73
CA LEU A 175 15.66 -25.27 -39.14
C LEU A 175 17.20 -25.37 -39.08
N ARG A 176 17.89 -24.94 -40.14
CA ARG A 176 19.37 -24.90 -40.14
C ARG A 176 19.91 -23.86 -39.18
N GLY A 177 19.33 -22.65 -39.16
CA GLY A 177 19.71 -21.59 -38.21
C GLY A 177 19.58 -22.03 -36.75
N LEU A 178 18.50 -22.74 -36.39
CA LEU A 178 18.30 -23.29 -35.05
C LEU A 178 19.43 -24.27 -34.62
N ASN A 179 20.00 -25.05 -35.55
CA ASN A 179 21.13 -25.95 -35.24
C ASN A 179 22.41 -25.18 -34.85
N ARG A 180 22.50 -23.89 -35.18
CA ARG A 180 23.69 -23.04 -34.99
C ARG A 180 23.55 -22.10 -33.79
N LEU A 181 22.45 -22.18 -33.04
CA LEU A 181 22.29 -21.47 -31.78
C LEU A 181 23.04 -22.18 -30.66
N ILE A 182 23.88 -21.44 -29.95
CA ILE A 182 24.67 -21.89 -28.81
C ILE A 182 24.30 -21.10 -27.55
N PHE A 183 24.39 -21.76 -26.39
CA PHE A 183 24.15 -21.15 -25.09
C PHE A 183 25.16 -21.69 -24.06
N VAL A 184 25.31 -20.96 -22.95
CA VAL A 184 26.08 -21.43 -21.80
C VAL A 184 25.15 -22.17 -20.83
N GLU A 185 25.37 -23.46 -20.67
CA GLU A 185 24.72 -24.32 -19.68
C GLU A 185 25.35 -24.09 -18.31
N ILE A 186 24.53 -23.75 -17.31
CA ILE A 186 24.93 -23.70 -15.90
C ILE A 186 24.12 -24.73 -15.12
N SER A 187 24.75 -25.86 -14.82
CA SER A 187 24.13 -26.94 -14.05
C SER A 187 24.43 -26.78 -12.56
N LEU A 188 23.36 -26.78 -11.76
CA LEU A 188 23.39 -26.70 -10.31
C LEU A 188 22.91 -28.02 -9.67
N GLU A 189 23.68 -28.52 -8.71
CA GLU A 189 23.29 -29.70 -7.94
C GLU A 189 22.49 -29.29 -6.71
N ARG A 190 21.31 -29.89 -6.53
CA ARG A 190 20.49 -29.70 -5.33
C ARG A 190 21.31 -30.05 -4.08
N ASP A 191 21.18 -29.24 -3.03
CA ASP A 191 21.89 -29.36 -1.73
C ASP A 191 23.40 -29.10 -1.74
N LYS A 192 24.04 -28.90 -2.91
CA LYS A 192 25.47 -28.53 -3.00
C LYS A 192 25.70 -27.08 -3.41
N ASP A 193 24.95 -26.63 -4.41
CA ASP A 193 24.98 -25.24 -4.86
C ASP A 193 23.88 -24.44 -4.14
N ASP A 194 23.99 -23.10 -4.16
CA ASP A 194 22.95 -22.17 -3.66
C ASP A 194 22.25 -21.53 -4.87
N PRO A 195 21.11 -22.10 -5.32
CA PRO A 195 20.42 -21.63 -6.51
C PRO A 195 19.92 -20.19 -6.37
N GLN A 196 19.56 -19.77 -5.16
CA GLN A 196 19.04 -18.44 -4.88
C GLN A 196 20.12 -17.38 -5.06
N ARG A 197 21.32 -17.60 -4.50
CA ARG A 197 22.45 -16.67 -4.70
C ARG A 197 22.85 -16.54 -6.16
N ILE A 198 22.84 -17.66 -6.89
CA ILE A 198 23.21 -17.67 -8.31
C ILE A 198 22.16 -16.90 -9.12
N PHE A 199 20.87 -17.15 -8.86
CA PHE A 199 19.77 -16.40 -9.47
C PHE A 199 19.88 -14.89 -9.24
N GLU A 200 20.14 -14.45 -8.00
CA GLU A 200 20.32 -13.03 -7.68
C GLU A 200 21.51 -12.40 -8.43
N SER A 201 22.60 -13.15 -8.62
CA SER A 201 23.79 -12.65 -9.33
C SER A 201 23.60 -12.53 -10.85
N LEU A 202 22.73 -13.37 -11.45
CA LEU A 202 22.53 -13.43 -12.89
C LEU A 202 21.48 -12.45 -13.39
N ASN A 203 20.48 -12.11 -12.58
CA ASN A 203 19.39 -11.22 -12.97
C ASN A 203 19.78 -9.73 -13.07
N SER A 204 21.05 -9.36 -12.89
CA SER A 204 21.49 -7.97 -13.05
C SER A 204 21.68 -7.53 -14.51
N THR A 205 21.51 -8.43 -15.49
CA THR A 205 21.85 -8.18 -16.91
C THR A 205 20.70 -8.45 -17.90
N GLY A 206 19.50 -8.81 -17.44
CA GLY A 206 18.32 -9.15 -18.25
C GLY A 206 17.13 -8.19 -18.07
N LEU A 207 15.93 -8.58 -18.53
CA LEU A 207 14.71 -7.82 -18.27
C LEU A 207 14.39 -7.86 -16.78
N ASP A 208 14.34 -6.68 -16.15
CA ASP A 208 14.24 -6.54 -14.69
C ASP A 208 13.05 -7.30 -14.11
N LEU A 209 13.34 -8.13 -13.11
CA LEU A 209 12.31 -8.78 -12.30
C LEU A 209 11.62 -7.75 -11.41
N SER A 210 10.30 -7.90 -11.25
CA SER A 210 9.59 -7.10 -10.27
C SER A 210 10.06 -7.45 -8.85
N GLN A 211 9.90 -6.53 -7.90
CA GLN A 211 10.22 -6.82 -6.49
C GLN A 211 9.40 -8.00 -5.96
N SER A 212 8.14 -8.12 -6.40
CA SER A 212 7.28 -9.26 -6.11
C SER A 212 7.82 -10.58 -6.66
N ASP A 213 8.41 -10.60 -7.86
CA ASP A 213 9.03 -11.81 -8.40
C ASP A 213 10.23 -12.24 -7.54
N LEU A 214 11.07 -11.29 -7.14
CA LEU A 214 12.21 -11.57 -6.24
C LEU A 214 11.74 -12.13 -4.89
N ILE A 215 10.65 -11.58 -4.33
CA ILE A 215 10.06 -12.06 -3.08
C ILE A 215 9.46 -13.45 -3.25
N ARG A 216 8.70 -13.72 -4.33
CA ARG A 216 8.17 -15.06 -4.64
C ARG A 216 9.29 -16.10 -4.71
N ASN A 217 10.36 -15.76 -5.45
CA ASN A 217 11.55 -16.60 -5.58
C ASN A 217 12.19 -16.86 -4.20
N PHE A 218 12.36 -15.82 -3.39
CA PHE A 218 12.88 -15.95 -2.02
C PHE A 218 12.03 -16.87 -1.15
N ILE A 219 10.69 -16.79 -1.24
CA ILE A 219 9.79 -17.62 -0.43
C ILE A 219 9.87 -19.10 -0.84
N LEU A 220 9.98 -19.39 -2.15
CA LEU A 220 9.72 -20.73 -2.69
C LEU A 220 10.98 -21.54 -3.06
N MET A 221 12.08 -20.90 -3.47
CA MET A 221 13.19 -21.60 -4.16
C MET A 221 13.88 -22.68 -3.31
N ASP A 222 13.97 -22.50 -1.98
CA ASP A 222 14.60 -23.46 -1.06
C ASP A 222 13.68 -24.62 -0.66
N LEU A 223 12.40 -24.59 -1.06
CA LEU A 223 11.43 -25.60 -0.65
C LEU A 223 11.50 -26.84 -1.57
N PRO A 224 11.16 -28.04 -1.06
CA PRO A 224 10.89 -29.19 -1.90
C PRO A 224 9.72 -28.94 -2.87
N PRO A 225 9.64 -29.58 -4.05
CA PRO A 225 8.64 -29.25 -5.09
C PRO A 225 7.19 -29.36 -4.61
N LYS A 226 6.89 -30.32 -3.73
CA LYS A 226 5.56 -30.48 -3.14
C LYS A 226 5.17 -29.28 -2.26
N ASP A 227 6.11 -28.76 -1.47
CA ASP A 227 5.89 -27.60 -0.62
C ASP A 227 5.89 -26.30 -1.42
N GLN A 228 6.67 -26.20 -2.51
CA GLN A 228 6.60 -25.07 -3.44
C GLN A 228 5.18 -24.89 -3.97
N ASN A 229 4.57 -25.94 -4.53
CA ASN A 229 3.20 -25.87 -5.05
C ASN A 229 2.19 -25.59 -3.95
N ARG A 230 2.33 -26.21 -2.77
CA ARG A 230 1.44 -25.96 -1.64
C ARG A 230 1.49 -24.50 -1.19
N ILE A 231 2.67 -23.94 -0.95
CA ILE A 231 2.81 -22.54 -0.50
C ILE A 231 2.41 -21.57 -1.61
N PHE A 232 2.73 -21.86 -2.87
CA PHE A 232 2.27 -21.06 -4.00
C PHE A 232 0.73 -20.99 -4.03
N GLU A 233 0.04 -22.13 -4.06
CA GLU A 233 -1.42 -22.16 -4.16
C GLU A 233 -2.13 -21.61 -2.92
N THR A 234 -1.62 -21.90 -1.72
CA THR A 234 -2.32 -21.56 -0.47
C THR A 234 -1.96 -20.18 0.09
N ILE A 235 -0.82 -19.61 -0.33
CA ILE A 235 -0.31 -18.31 0.15
C ILE A 235 -0.14 -17.32 -0.99
N TRP A 236 0.75 -17.61 -1.94
CA TRP A 236 1.22 -16.60 -2.89
C TRP A 236 0.19 -16.27 -3.98
N ASN A 237 -0.44 -17.26 -4.59
CA ASN A 237 -1.47 -17.09 -5.61
C ASN A 237 -2.66 -16.24 -5.10
N PRO A 238 -3.20 -16.45 -3.88
CA PRO A 238 -4.16 -15.53 -3.28
C PRO A 238 -3.68 -14.09 -3.17
N ILE A 239 -2.39 -13.86 -2.86
CA ILE A 239 -1.82 -12.51 -2.79
C ILE A 239 -1.77 -11.87 -4.18
N GLU A 240 -1.34 -12.62 -5.20
CA GLU A 240 -1.32 -12.15 -6.60
C GLU A 240 -2.71 -11.76 -7.09
N GLU A 241 -3.71 -12.61 -6.85
CA GLU A 241 -5.10 -12.36 -7.25
C GLU A 241 -5.73 -11.19 -6.49
N ASN A 242 -5.43 -11.05 -5.20
CA ASN A 242 -5.96 -9.96 -4.38
C ASN A 242 -5.32 -8.61 -4.71
N ALA A 243 -4.04 -8.60 -5.09
CA ALA A 243 -3.31 -7.38 -5.45
C ALA A 243 -3.32 -7.12 -6.98
N LYS A 244 -4.26 -7.68 -7.74
CA LYS A 244 -4.43 -7.40 -9.16
C LYS A 244 -5.39 -6.21 -9.37
N ASP A 245 -4.97 -5.23 -10.16
CA ASP A 245 -5.86 -4.15 -10.65
C ASP A 245 -6.71 -4.71 -11.80
N LEU A 246 -8.03 -4.86 -11.59
CA LEU A 246 -8.92 -5.45 -12.58
C LEU A 246 -9.23 -4.51 -13.76
N VAL A 247 -9.00 -3.21 -13.61
CA VAL A 247 -9.22 -2.23 -14.68
C VAL A 247 -8.00 -2.15 -15.57
N LYS A 248 -6.80 -2.03 -14.98
CA LYS A 248 -5.53 -1.95 -15.72
C LYS A 248 -4.96 -3.32 -16.10
N GLN A 249 -5.52 -4.40 -15.54
CA GLN A 249 -5.02 -5.78 -15.70
C GLN A 249 -3.54 -5.93 -15.31
N SER A 250 -3.10 -5.17 -14.29
CA SER A 250 -1.70 -5.14 -13.84
C SER A 250 -1.56 -5.64 -12.40
N SER A 251 -0.40 -6.23 -12.08
CA SER A 251 -0.08 -6.66 -10.71
C SER A 251 0.41 -5.50 -9.85
N LEU A 252 -0.16 -5.36 -8.64
CA LEU A 252 0.25 -4.41 -7.60
C LEU A 252 0.86 -5.11 -6.38
N VAL A 253 1.32 -6.37 -6.53
CA VAL A 253 1.90 -7.14 -5.41
C VAL A 253 3.12 -6.43 -4.82
N SER A 254 3.96 -5.81 -5.66
CA SER A 254 5.11 -5.02 -5.20
C SER A 254 4.69 -3.83 -4.33
N ASP A 255 3.62 -3.12 -4.70
CA ASP A 255 3.08 -2.00 -3.91
C ASP A 255 2.43 -2.51 -2.62
N TYR A 256 1.67 -3.62 -2.69
CA TYR A 256 1.06 -4.24 -1.52
C TYR A 256 2.09 -4.65 -0.47
N ILE A 257 3.16 -5.36 -0.87
CA ILE A 257 4.20 -5.77 0.08
C ILE A 257 4.93 -4.56 0.64
N ARG A 258 5.13 -3.49 -0.14
CA ARG A 258 5.70 -2.24 0.36
C ARG A 258 4.80 -1.60 1.42
N ASP A 259 3.48 -1.58 1.23
CA ASP A 259 2.52 -1.04 2.20
C ASP A 259 2.45 -1.92 3.46
N TYR A 260 2.52 -3.24 3.28
CA TYR A 260 2.64 -4.20 4.38
C TYR A 260 3.88 -3.92 5.23
N LEU A 261 5.07 -3.81 4.61
CA LEU A 261 6.32 -3.50 5.30
C LEU A 261 6.27 -2.12 5.97
N THR A 262 5.59 -1.15 5.34
CA THR A 262 5.37 0.18 5.93
C THR A 262 4.60 0.09 7.24
N LEU A 263 3.50 -0.67 7.26
CA LEU A 263 2.72 -0.93 8.47
C LEU A 263 3.54 -1.65 9.55
N ARG A 264 4.31 -2.68 9.18
CA ARG A 264 5.07 -3.51 10.15
C ARG A 264 6.28 -2.78 10.74
N ASN A 265 7.03 -2.04 9.92
CA ASN A 265 8.32 -1.49 10.32
C ASN A 265 8.25 -0.01 10.70
N LYS A 266 7.11 0.66 10.50
CA LYS A 266 6.99 2.12 10.61
C LYS A 266 8.05 2.86 9.78
N LYS A 267 8.42 2.27 8.64
CA LYS A 267 9.40 2.79 7.70
C LYS A 267 8.93 2.45 6.30
N ILE A 268 8.97 3.44 5.41
CA ILE A 268 8.54 3.28 4.02
C ILE A 268 9.71 2.77 3.19
N PRO A 269 9.64 1.53 2.65
CA PRO A 269 10.67 1.02 1.78
C PRO A 269 10.76 1.85 0.49
N ASN A 270 11.97 2.02 -0.03
CA ASN A 270 12.16 2.50 -1.39
C ASN A 270 11.62 1.46 -2.38
N LYS A 271 10.95 1.89 -3.46
CA LYS A 271 10.30 0.99 -4.43
C LYS A 271 11.25 -0.09 -4.99
N ASN A 272 12.52 0.25 -5.23
CA ASN A 272 13.52 -0.69 -5.77
C ASN A 272 14.24 -1.52 -4.68
N LYS A 273 13.94 -1.30 -3.40
CA LYS A 273 14.58 -1.97 -2.25
C LYS A 273 13.60 -2.80 -1.42
N VAL A 274 12.34 -2.93 -1.84
CA VAL A 274 11.30 -3.71 -1.14
C VAL A 274 11.77 -5.14 -0.89
N TYR A 275 12.39 -5.78 -1.90
CA TYR A 275 12.95 -7.12 -1.78
C TYR A 275 14.06 -7.19 -0.71
N ALA A 276 15.00 -6.25 -0.74
CA ALA A 276 16.12 -6.22 0.19
C ALA A 276 15.65 -6.06 1.64
N GLU A 277 14.65 -5.20 1.87
CA GLU A 277 14.04 -5.02 3.19
C GLU A 277 13.28 -6.27 3.65
N PHE A 278 12.49 -6.89 2.77
CA PHE A 278 11.81 -8.16 3.06
C PHE A 278 12.80 -9.26 3.45
N LYS A 279 13.87 -9.45 2.65
CA LYS A 279 14.92 -10.45 2.90
C LYS A 279 15.63 -10.22 4.22
N SER A 280 15.89 -8.97 4.59
CA SER A 280 16.56 -8.63 5.85
C SER A 280 15.74 -9.05 7.08
N LEU A 281 14.41 -8.99 7.00
CA LEU A 281 13.52 -9.35 8.11
C LEU A 281 13.29 -10.86 8.20
N TYR A 282 13.23 -11.53 7.05
CA TYR A 282 12.78 -12.92 6.97
C TYR A 282 13.87 -13.89 6.52
N ALA A 283 15.14 -13.57 6.80
CA ALA A 283 16.28 -14.41 6.43
C ALA A 283 16.20 -15.83 7.02
N ASN A 284 15.62 -15.99 8.22
CA ASN A 284 15.45 -17.28 8.88
C ASN A 284 14.09 -17.93 8.55
N LYS A 285 14.06 -18.72 7.47
CA LYS A 285 12.82 -19.38 6.98
C LYS A 285 12.35 -20.57 7.82
N LYS A 286 13.15 -21.06 8.78
CA LYS A 286 12.84 -22.25 9.62
C LYS A 286 11.99 -21.93 10.85
N ASP A 287 11.76 -20.65 11.12
CA ASP A 287 10.98 -20.19 12.27
C ASP A 287 9.47 -20.39 12.03
N GLU A 288 8.74 -20.88 13.04
CA GLU A 288 7.26 -20.88 12.99
C GLU A 288 6.72 -19.44 12.80
N ALA A 289 7.42 -18.44 13.32
CA ALA A 289 7.10 -17.03 13.13
C ALA A 289 7.08 -16.63 11.65
N TYR A 290 7.97 -17.20 10.83
CA TYR A 290 8.01 -16.91 9.39
C TYR A 290 6.75 -17.39 8.67
N GLN A 291 6.30 -18.62 8.97
CA GLN A 291 5.06 -19.16 8.37
C GLN A 291 3.83 -18.35 8.81
N GLN A 292 3.78 -17.95 10.08
CA GLN A 292 2.70 -17.08 10.57
C GLN A 292 2.70 -15.72 9.87
N GLU A 293 3.88 -15.18 9.56
CA GLU A 293 3.99 -13.90 8.85
C GLU A 293 3.53 -13.99 7.40
N LEU A 294 3.86 -15.06 6.68
CA LEU A 294 3.33 -15.31 5.33
C LEU A 294 1.79 -15.37 5.32
N GLU A 295 1.22 -15.99 6.36
CA GLU A 295 -0.24 -16.01 6.57
C GLU A 295 -0.82 -14.62 6.88
N ASN A 296 -0.10 -13.78 7.62
CA ASN A 296 -0.51 -12.39 7.89
C ASN A 296 -0.48 -11.55 6.59
N ILE A 297 0.58 -11.67 5.78
CA ILE A 297 0.68 -11.05 4.46
C ILE A 297 -0.47 -11.52 3.57
N LYS A 298 -0.84 -12.80 3.60
CA LYS A 298 -2.01 -13.27 2.86
C LYS A 298 -3.30 -12.65 3.38
N SER A 299 -3.52 -12.66 4.69
CA SER A 299 -4.75 -12.15 5.31
C SER A 299 -5.00 -10.68 4.97
N LEU A 300 -3.98 -9.83 5.06
CA LEU A 300 -4.11 -8.40 4.77
C LEU A 300 -4.31 -8.11 3.27
N SER A 301 -3.90 -9.00 2.37
CA SER A 301 -4.10 -8.81 0.93
C SER A 301 -5.59 -8.78 0.55
N ILE A 302 -6.44 -9.47 1.32
CA ILE A 302 -7.90 -9.45 1.14
C ILE A 302 -8.45 -8.02 1.29
N HIS A 303 -7.92 -7.24 2.23
CA HIS A 303 -8.31 -5.83 2.40
C HIS A 303 -7.75 -4.97 1.28
N TYR A 304 -6.50 -5.22 0.88
CA TYR A 304 -5.89 -4.54 -0.25
C TYR A 304 -6.73 -4.68 -1.53
N LYS A 305 -7.31 -5.86 -1.79
CA LYS A 305 -8.25 -6.08 -2.90
C LYS A 305 -9.43 -5.13 -2.88
N LYS A 306 -10.01 -4.88 -1.69
CA LYS A 306 -11.13 -3.93 -1.51
C LYS A 306 -10.72 -2.51 -1.91
N PHE A 307 -9.48 -2.11 -1.61
CA PHE A 307 -8.97 -0.76 -1.89
C PHE A 307 -8.71 -0.54 -3.38
N VAL A 308 -8.03 -1.49 -4.03
CA VAL A 308 -7.68 -1.38 -5.45
C VAL A 308 -8.85 -1.69 -6.38
N ASN A 309 -9.78 -2.55 -5.93
CA ASN A 309 -11.00 -2.89 -6.64
C ASN A 309 -12.25 -2.66 -5.76
N PRO A 310 -12.67 -1.40 -5.53
CA PRO A 310 -13.87 -1.09 -4.74
C PRO A 310 -15.14 -1.77 -5.27
N SER A 311 -15.19 -2.08 -6.57
CA SER A 311 -16.28 -2.82 -7.21
C SER A 311 -16.54 -4.21 -6.60
N THR A 312 -15.55 -4.80 -5.92
CA THR A 312 -15.65 -6.09 -5.23
C THR A 312 -16.30 -6.01 -3.85
N VAL A 313 -16.48 -4.80 -3.31
CA VAL A 313 -17.11 -4.57 -2.01
C VAL A 313 -18.63 -4.66 -2.14
N THR A 314 -19.22 -5.52 -1.32
CA THR A 314 -20.68 -5.77 -1.32
C THR A 314 -21.47 -4.64 -0.69
N ASP A 315 -20.90 -4.00 0.32
CA ASP A 315 -21.53 -2.89 1.03
C ASP A 315 -21.48 -1.59 0.22
N ALA A 316 -22.64 -1.03 -0.13
CA ALA A 316 -22.74 0.12 -1.02
C ALA A 316 -22.09 1.39 -0.45
N ASP A 317 -22.17 1.61 0.86
CA ASP A 317 -21.63 2.81 1.50
C ASP A 317 -20.10 2.74 1.57
N ILE A 318 -19.55 1.61 2.03
CA ILE A 318 -18.09 1.41 2.07
C ILE A 318 -17.52 1.47 0.65
N LYS A 319 -18.19 0.81 -0.31
CA LYS A 319 -17.79 0.83 -1.72
C LYS A 319 -17.67 2.27 -2.23
N LYS A 320 -18.69 3.09 -1.99
CA LYS A 320 -18.71 4.50 -2.41
C LYS A 320 -17.54 5.29 -1.83
N GLU A 321 -17.27 5.15 -0.53
CA GLU A 321 -16.16 5.87 0.11
C GLU A 321 -14.78 5.40 -0.41
N LEU A 322 -14.61 4.10 -0.69
CA LEU A 322 -13.39 3.58 -1.31
C LEU A 322 -13.22 4.01 -2.78
N GLU A 323 -14.31 4.11 -3.54
CA GLU A 323 -14.29 4.67 -4.90
C GLU A 323 -13.79 6.11 -4.88
N TYR A 324 -14.18 6.91 -3.89
CA TYR A 324 -13.66 8.27 -3.72
C TYR A 324 -12.18 8.31 -3.35
N ILE A 325 -11.73 7.45 -2.43
CA ILE A 325 -10.30 7.35 -2.09
C ILE A 325 -9.46 6.99 -3.31
N ASN A 326 -9.90 6.02 -4.11
CA ASN A 326 -9.21 5.58 -5.33
C ASN A 326 -9.21 6.69 -6.39
N ARG A 327 -10.34 7.36 -6.62
CA ARG A 327 -10.45 8.48 -7.57
C ARG A 327 -9.56 9.68 -7.18
N LEU A 328 -9.40 9.93 -5.89
CA LEU A 328 -8.50 10.95 -5.36
C LEU A 328 -7.03 10.51 -5.33
N GLU A 329 -6.74 9.23 -5.62
CA GLU A 329 -5.42 8.60 -5.56
C GLU A 329 -4.72 8.79 -4.20
N ILE A 330 -5.48 8.71 -3.10
CA ILE A 330 -4.94 8.84 -1.74
C ILE A 330 -4.40 7.47 -1.25
N ASN A 331 -3.67 6.77 -2.12
CA ASN A 331 -3.16 5.41 -1.89
C ASN A 331 -2.18 5.36 -0.72
N VAL A 332 -1.59 6.51 -0.36
CA VAL A 332 -0.72 6.70 0.82
C VAL A 332 -1.39 6.33 2.15
N THR A 333 -2.72 6.21 2.16
CA THR A 333 -3.52 5.78 3.31
C THR A 333 -3.60 4.27 3.46
N TYR A 334 -3.23 3.49 2.44
CA TYR A 334 -3.41 2.04 2.43
C TYR A 334 -2.72 1.32 3.60
N PRO A 335 -1.47 1.64 4.00
CA PRO A 335 -0.87 1.01 5.18
C PRO A 335 -1.72 1.17 6.45
N PHE A 336 -2.27 2.37 6.66
CA PHE A 336 -3.18 2.65 7.78
C PHE A 336 -4.50 1.89 7.63
N LEU A 337 -5.10 1.94 6.43
CA LEU A 337 -6.38 1.30 6.15
C LEU A 337 -6.33 -0.22 6.22
N LEU A 338 -5.20 -0.85 5.89
CA LEU A 338 -5.00 -2.30 6.04
C LEU A 338 -5.32 -2.73 7.47
N GLN A 339 -4.80 -1.99 8.45
CA GLN A 339 -5.03 -2.29 9.85
C GLN A 339 -6.44 -1.88 10.31
N VAL A 340 -6.99 -0.75 9.85
CA VAL A 340 -8.37 -0.35 10.19
C VAL A 340 -9.41 -1.36 9.66
N PHE A 341 -9.24 -1.89 8.45
CA PHE A 341 -10.13 -2.91 7.92
C PHE A 341 -9.96 -4.25 8.65
N GLU A 342 -8.74 -4.58 9.03
CA GLU A 342 -8.45 -5.75 9.86
C GLU A 342 -9.10 -5.63 11.24
N ASP A 343 -9.06 -4.46 11.86
CA ASP A 343 -9.73 -4.17 13.13
C ASP A 343 -11.26 -4.25 12.99
N THR A 344 -11.81 -3.87 11.82
CA THR A 344 -13.24 -4.00 11.53
C THR A 344 -13.63 -5.48 11.45
N GLU A 345 -12.86 -6.29 10.73
CA GLU A 345 -13.08 -7.75 10.71
C GLU A 345 -12.91 -8.38 12.09
N ASN A 346 -12.03 -7.83 12.93
CA ASN A 346 -11.84 -8.26 14.31
C ASN A 346 -12.83 -7.61 15.28
N GLY A 347 -13.84 -6.88 14.80
CA GLY A 347 -14.93 -6.36 15.63
C GLY A 347 -14.51 -5.28 16.63
N LEU A 348 -13.37 -4.61 16.40
CA LEU A 348 -12.88 -3.50 17.22
C LEU A 348 -13.53 -2.16 16.86
N LEU A 349 -14.08 -2.03 15.65
CA LEU A 349 -14.90 -0.91 15.24
C LEU A 349 -16.09 -1.38 14.41
N THR A 350 -17.17 -0.61 14.49
CA THR A 350 -18.39 -0.86 13.72
C THR A 350 -18.26 -0.39 12.28
N LYS A 351 -19.16 -0.87 11.41
CA LYS A 351 -19.27 -0.40 10.03
C LYS A 351 -19.47 1.13 9.96
N ASP A 352 -20.32 1.68 10.82
CA ASP A 352 -20.62 3.12 10.79
C ASP A 352 -19.40 3.96 11.19
N GLU A 353 -18.62 3.48 12.15
CA GLU A 353 -17.34 4.09 12.51
C GLU A 353 -16.32 3.99 11.38
N LEU A 354 -16.23 2.85 10.69
CA LEU A 354 -15.38 2.70 9.51
C LEU A 354 -15.71 3.76 8.45
N ILE A 355 -16.99 3.95 8.14
CA ILE A 355 -17.44 4.98 7.19
C ILE A 355 -17.04 6.38 7.67
N LYS A 356 -17.20 6.68 8.96
CA LYS A 356 -16.75 7.97 9.53
C LYS A 356 -15.23 8.15 9.38
N VAL A 357 -14.43 7.12 9.62
CA VAL A 357 -12.96 7.15 9.43
C VAL A 357 -12.60 7.39 7.98
N LEU A 358 -13.24 6.70 7.02
CA LEU A 358 -13.00 6.90 5.59
C LEU A 358 -13.33 8.33 5.15
N LYS A 359 -14.43 8.91 5.65
CA LYS A 359 -14.81 10.31 5.39
C LYS A 359 -13.84 11.30 6.03
N LEU A 360 -13.35 11.03 7.23
CA LEU A 360 -12.36 11.85 7.92
C LEU A 360 -11.04 11.93 7.12
N ILE A 361 -10.56 10.79 6.61
CA ILE A 361 -9.36 10.72 5.77
C ILE A 361 -9.55 11.53 4.48
N GLN A 362 -10.70 11.36 3.82
CA GLN A 362 -11.02 12.11 2.61
C GLN A 362 -11.10 13.62 2.88
N SER A 363 -11.79 14.03 3.95
CA SER A 363 -11.88 15.43 4.38
C SER A 363 -10.49 16.00 4.66
N TYR A 364 -9.67 15.29 5.43
CA TYR A 364 -8.31 15.70 5.74
C TYR A 364 -7.46 15.90 4.48
N ALA A 365 -7.43 14.91 3.58
CA ALA A 365 -6.67 15.00 2.33
C ALA A 365 -7.19 16.14 1.42
N TRP A 366 -8.51 16.26 1.29
CA TRP A 366 -9.12 17.24 0.40
C TRP A 366 -8.98 18.67 0.90
N ARG A 367 -9.15 18.91 2.20
CA ARG A 367 -8.90 20.23 2.80
C ARG A 367 -7.46 20.67 2.61
N ARG A 368 -6.50 19.74 2.77
CA ARG A 368 -5.08 20.01 2.51
C ARG A 368 -4.82 20.34 1.04
N PHE A 369 -5.44 19.61 0.11
CA PHE A 369 -5.36 19.92 -1.32
C PHE A 369 -5.88 21.34 -1.62
N ILE A 370 -7.03 21.74 -1.06
CA ILE A 370 -7.60 23.08 -1.25
C ILE A 370 -6.68 24.17 -0.69
N VAL A 371 -6.10 23.99 0.49
CA VAL A 371 -5.16 24.99 1.06
C VAL A 371 -3.79 24.96 0.37
N GLY A 372 -3.49 23.94 -0.42
CA GLY A 372 -2.23 23.84 -1.18
C GLY A 372 -1.07 23.27 -0.36
N LEU A 373 -1.35 22.44 0.63
CA LEU A 373 -0.33 21.79 1.45
C LEU A 373 0.31 20.60 0.69
N PRO A 374 1.62 20.34 0.88
CA PRO A 374 2.33 19.26 0.19
C PRO A 374 1.75 17.87 0.45
N THR A 375 1.74 17.00 -0.55
CA THR A 375 1.28 15.60 -0.40
C THR A 375 2.34 14.69 0.20
N SER A 376 3.62 15.09 0.20
CA SER A 376 4.74 14.29 0.71
C SER A 376 4.62 13.94 2.19
N SER A 377 4.06 14.82 3.01
CA SER A 377 3.88 14.56 4.45
C SER A 377 2.80 13.53 4.74
N LEU A 378 1.83 13.30 3.84
CA LEU A 378 0.74 12.32 4.06
C LEU A 378 1.26 10.91 4.32
N ASN A 379 2.32 10.53 3.60
CA ASN A 379 2.96 9.23 3.76
C ASN A 379 3.39 8.97 5.21
N LYS A 380 4.08 9.92 5.83
CA LYS A 380 4.58 9.80 7.21
C LYS A 380 3.46 9.89 8.23
N ILE A 381 2.47 10.76 7.97
CA ILE A 381 1.27 10.89 8.81
C ILE A 381 0.54 9.55 8.88
N PHE A 382 0.13 8.98 7.75
CA PHE A 382 -0.64 7.73 7.76
C PHE A 382 0.17 6.52 8.21
N MET A 383 1.48 6.50 7.96
CA MET A 383 2.36 5.45 8.49
C MET A 383 2.36 5.40 10.03
N THR A 384 2.30 6.55 10.70
CA THR A 384 2.38 6.65 12.17
C THR A 384 1.02 6.74 12.85
N LEU A 385 -0.02 7.18 12.12
CA LEU A 385 -1.36 7.46 12.64
C LEU A 385 -1.98 6.28 13.39
N TYR A 386 -1.75 5.04 12.94
CA TYR A 386 -2.31 3.87 13.62
C TYR A 386 -1.83 3.74 15.07
N SER A 387 -0.60 4.17 15.37
CA SER A 387 -0.08 4.12 16.73
C SER A 387 -0.73 5.10 17.71
N GLU A 388 -1.55 6.02 17.21
CA GLU A 388 -2.33 6.99 17.98
C GLU A 388 -3.80 6.55 18.17
N VAL A 389 -4.20 5.40 17.61
CA VAL A 389 -5.56 4.87 17.71
C VAL A 389 -5.83 4.33 19.11
N ASP A 390 -6.91 4.81 19.72
CA ASP A 390 -7.52 4.20 20.91
C ASP A 390 -8.75 3.41 20.47
N THR A 391 -8.72 2.10 20.67
CA THR A 391 -9.80 1.19 20.25
C THR A 391 -11.11 1.39 21.01
N GLU A 392 -11.13 2.04 22.18
CA GLU A 392 -12.38 2.43 22.86
C GLU A 392 -13.03 3.68 22.25
N GLU A 393 -12.23 4.55 21.64
CA GLU A 393 -12.64 5.81 21.02
C GLU A 393 -12.06 5.87 19.61
N TYR A 394 -12.42 4.88 18.79
CA TYR A 394 -11.72 4.60 17.53
C TYR A 394 -11.71 5.82 16.60
N TYR A 395 -12.88 6.43 16.36
CA TYR A 395 -12.99 7.63 15.53
C TYR A 395 -12.36 8.86 16.18
N ASP A 396 -12.70 9.16 17.45
CA ASP A 396 -12.26 10.37 18.14
C ASP A 396 -10.74 10.41 18.32
N SER A 397 -10.09 9.28 18.58
CA SER A 397 -8.64 9.20 18.72
C SER A 397 -7.92 9.55 17.41
N ILE A 398 -8.40 9.04 16.28
CA ILE A 398 -7.88 9.39 14.94
C ILE A 398 -8.11 10.88 14.65
N ALA A 399 -9.31 11.38 14.95
CA ALA A 399 -9.64 12.79 14.75
C ALA A 399 -8.72 13.70 15.58
N LYS A 400 -8.56 13.42 16.88
CA LYS A 400 -7.65 14.14 17.78
C LYS A 400 -6.20 14.10 17.26
N ALA A 401 -5.72 12.92 16.86
CA ALA A 401 -4.38 12.75 16.30
C ALA A 401 -4.13 13.64 15.08
N LEU A 402 -5.08 13.72 14.15
CA LEU A 402 -4.97 14.57 12.97
C LEU A 402 -5.11 16.07 13.29
N LEU A 403 -5.99 16.44 14.22
CA LEU A 403 -6.19 17.82 14.67
C LEU A 403 -4.98 18.38 15.43
N LYS A 404 -4.25 17.52 16.15
CA LYS A 404 -2.99 17.89 16.84
C LYS A 404 -1.88 18.26 15.86
N LYS A 405 -1.89 17.76 14.62
CA LYS A 405 -0.84 18.04 13.64
C LYS A 405 -0.77 19.54 13.32
N LYS A 406 0.45 20.07 13.15
CA LYS A 406 0.71 21.50 12.87
C LYS A 406 1.46 21.65 11.53
N GLY A 407 1.79 22.90 11.18
CA GLY A 407 2.62 23.21 10.02
C GLY A 407 2.08 22.62 8.71
N SER A 408 2.95 21.90 7.99
CA SER A 408 2.60 21.25 6.71
C SER A 408 1.70 20.01 6.87
N ALA A 409 1.61 19.47 8.08
CA ALA A 409 0.78 18.33 8.46
C ALA A 409 -0.58 18.74 9.04
N LYS A 410 -0.86 20.04 9.19
CA LYS A 410 -2.10 20.50 9.85
C LYS A 410 -3.37 19.99 9.19
N PHE A 411 -4.42 19.79 9.99
CA PHE A 411 -5.79 19.67 9.52
C PHE A 411 -6.35 21.08 9.25
N PRO A 412 -6.61 21.49 8.00
CA PRO A 412 -7.01 22.86 7.74
C PRO A 412 -8.39 23.20 8.32
N SER A 413 -8.46 24.34 8.99
CA SER A 413 -9.67 24.88 9.61
C SER A 413 -10.69 25.35 8.57
N ASN A 414 -11.91 25.65 9.02
CA ASN A 414 -12.93 26.23 8.15
C ASN A 414 -12.49 27.61 7.61
N GLU A 415 -11.84 28.43 8.43
CA GLU A 415 -11.30 29.72 8.00
C GLU A 415 -10.17 29.59 6.96
N ASP A 416 -9.26 28.61 7.13
CA ASP A 416 -8.23 28.32 6.13
C ASP A 416 -8.86 28.02 4.74
N LEU A 417 -9.95 27.25 4.73
CA LEU A 417 -10.67 26.91 3.50
C LEU A 417 -11.38 28.12 2.89
N LYS A 418 -11.98 28.96 3.72
CA LYS A 418 -12.71 30.16 3.26
C LYS A 418 -11.78 31.07 2.47
N THR A 419 -10.57 31.31 3.00
CA THR A 419 -9.54 32.08 2.30
C THR A 419 -9.05 31.35 1.05
N ALA A 420 -8.73 30.06 1.15
CA ALA A 420 -8.18 29.31 0.03
C ALA A 420 -9.14 29.19 -1.16
N LEU A 421 -10.43 28.92 -0.92
CA LEU A 421 -11.44 28.76 -1.99
C LEU A 421 -11.70 30.07 -2.75
N LYS A 422 -11.48 31.23 -2.12
CA LYS A 422 -11.64 32.53 -2.78
C LYS A 422 -10.61 32.76 -3.88
N ASP A 423 -9.39 32.24 -3.69
CA ASP A 423 -8.21 32.61 -4.48
C ASP A 423 -7.62 31.45 -5.31
N LYS A 424 -7.95 30.19 -4.98
CA LYS A 424 -7.35 29.03 -5.65
C LYS A 424 -7.86 28.86 -7.08
N ASP A 425 -6.92 28.71 -8.02
CA ASP A 425 -7.22 28.24 -9.37
C ASP A 425 -7.63 26.76 -9.31
N LEU A 426 -8.92 26.50 -9.50
CA LEU A 426 -9.51 25.17 -9.52
C LEU A 426 -9.75 24.67 -10.95
N TYR A 427 -9.84 25.58 -11.92
CA TYR A 427 -10.04 25.23 -13.32
C TYR A 427 -8.81 24.50 -13.90
N ASN A 428 -7.59 24.96 -13.61
CA ASN A 428 -6.37 24.37 -14.17
C ASN A 428 -5.81 23.19 -13.33
N THR A 429 -6.54 22.74 -12.32
CA THR A 429 -6.17 21.53 -11.56
C THR A 429 -6.34 20.26 -12.39
N GLN A 430 -5.76 19.15 -11.93
CA GLN A 430 -5.90 17.87 -12.61
C GLN A 430 -7.38 17.52 -12.83
N PRO A 431 -7.78 17.08 -14.05
CA PRO A 431 -9.20 16.87 -14.39
C PRO A 431 -9.96 15.98 -13.39
N LYS A 432 -9.33 14.94 -12.86
CA LYS A 432 -9.95 14.05 -11.85
C LYS A 432 -10.38 14.79 -10.57
N ASN A 433 -9.55 15.71 -10.07
CA ASN A 433 -9.77 16.47 -8.84
C ASN A 433 -10.87 17.51 -9.07
N ARG A 434 -10.80 18.20 -10.21
CA ARG A 434 -11.79 19.17 -10.63
C ARG A 434 -13.17 18.52 -10.80
N ASN A 435 -13.24 17.39 -11.51
CA ASN A 435 -14.49 16.67 -11.73
C ASN A 435 -15.06 16.14 -10.41
N TYR A 436 -14.21 15.61 -9.51
CA TYR A 436 -14.62 15.18 -8.17
C TYR A 436 -15.26 16.32 -7.38
N LEU A 437 -14.63 17.49 -7.36
CA LEU A 437 -15.14 18.67 -6.65
C LEU A 437 -16.57 19.03 -7.08
N PHE A 438 -16.77 19.20 -8.39
CA PHE A 438 -18.07 19.64 -8.93
C PHE A 438 -19.13 18.55 -8.80
N GLU A 439 -18.78 17.28 -8.95
CA GLU A 439 -19.71 16.16 -8.75
C GLU A 439 -20.20 16.09 -7.31
N MET A 440 -19.30 16.22 -6.34
CA MET A 440 -19.64 16.19 -4.92
C MET A 440 -20.51 17.39 -4.54
N LEU A 441 -20.17 18.58 -5.03
CA LEU A 441 -20.99 19.78 -4.83
C LEU A 441 -22.38 19.62 -5.46
N GLU A 442 -22.47 19.15 -6.70
CA GLU A 442 -23.75 19.00 -7.41
C GLU A 442 -24.64 17.95 -6.73
N ASN A 443 -24.08 16.80 -6.34
CA ASN A 443 -24.85 15.66 -5.83
C ASN A 443 -25.04 15.62 -4.31
N TYR A 444 -24.47 16.57 -3.55
CA TYR A 444 -24.68 16.60 -2.10
C TYR A 444 -26.17 16.76 -1.74
N ASN A 445 -26.68 15.83 -0.94
CA ASN A 445 -28.10 15.75 -0.57
C ASN A 445 -29.07 15.75 -1.77
N ASN A 446 -28.64 15.22 -2.92
CA ASN A 446 -29.48 15.09 -4.10
C ASN A 446 -29.90 13.62 -4.31
N ARG A 447 -31.21 13.36 -4.31
CA ARG A 447 -31.76 12.02 -4.58
C ARG A 447 -31.82 11.71 -6.08
N GLU A 448 -31.87 12.74 -6.93
CA GLU A 448 -31.86 12.64 -8.38
C GLU A 448 -30.41 12.80 -8.86
N TYR A 449 -29.63 11.72 -8.78
CA TYR A 449 -28.21 11.74 -9.09
C TYR A 449 -27.94 12.33 -10.48
N VAL A 450 -27.11 13.36 -10.52
CA VAL A 450 -26.64 14.01 -11.74
C VAL A 450 -25.30 13.37 -12.12
N ASN A 451 -25.29 12.63 -13.23
CA ASN A 451 -24.03 12.14 -13.80
C ASN A 451 -23.26 13.29 -14.45
N THR A 452 -22.33 13.88 -13.69
CA THR A 452 -21.44 14.95 -14.16
C THR A 452 -20.28 14.41 -15.01
N ASN A 453 -20.09 13.09 -15.08
CA ASN A 453 -19.13 12.43 -15.97
C ASN A 453 -19.77 12.12 -17.33
N ASN A 454 -20.43 13.13 -17.91
CA ASN A 454 -21.04 13.10 -19.22
C ASN A 454 -20.34 14.15 -20.08
N GLU A 455 -19.93 13.80 -21.30
CA GLU A 455 -19.27 14.70 -22.25
C GLU A 455 -20.08 15.98 -22.55
N GLN A 456 -21.41 15.92 -22.38
CA GLN A 456 -22.29 17.08 -22.55
C GLN A 456 -22.15 18.10 -21.42
N ILE A 457 -21.92 17.66 -20.17
CA ILE A 457 -21.82 18.55 -19.02
C ILE A 457 -20.36 18.95 -18.85
N THR A 458 -20.06 20.20 -19.15
CA THR A 458 -18.71 20.76 -19.04
C THR A 458 -18.67 21.90 -18.03
N ILE A 459 -17.47 22.30 -17.64
CA ILE A 459 -17.28 23.44 -16.75
C ILE A 459 -17.44 24.73 -17.56
N GLU A 460 -18.34 25.59 -17.09
CA GLU A 460 -18.63 26.92 -17.64
C GLU A 460 -17.98 28.00 -16.79
N HIS A 461 -17.55 29.07 -17.45
CA HIS A 461 -17.11 30.31 -16.85
C HIS A 461 -18.27 31.32 -16.87
N ILE A 462 -18.77 31.71 -15.69
CA ILE A 462 -19.87 32.70 -15.59
C ILE A 462 -19.41 34.04 -16.19
N PHE A 463 -18.34 34.61 -15.65
CA PHE A 463 -17.51 35.60 -16.34
C PHE A 463 -16.56 34.87 -17.31
N PRO A 464 -16.73 35.03 -18.64
CA PRO A 464 -15.99 34.26 -19.64
C PRO A 464 -14.48 34.56 -19.66
N ARG A 465 -13.69 33.63 -20.20
CA ARG A 465 -12.26 33.86 -20.48
C ARG A 465 -12.01 34.95 -21.52
N ASN A 466 -12.91 35.07 -22.50
CA ASN A 466 -12.86 36.08 -23.54
C ASN A 466 -14.17 36.88 -23.55
N PRO A 467 -14.47 37.67 -22.51
CA PRO A 467 -15.76 38.35 -22.37
C PRO A 467 -16.03 39.29 -23.55
N ASN A 468 -17.28 39.34 -24.03
CA ASN A 468 -17.67 40.28 -25.08
C ASN A 468 -17.74 41.74 -24.57
N GLU A 469 -17.96 42.69 -25.49
CA GLU A 469 -17.95 44.13 -25.19
C GLU A 469 -18.97 44.55 -24.12
N ASN A 470 -20.10 43.84 -24.02
CA ASN A 470 -21.16 44.14 -23.05
C ASN A 470 -20.70 43.99 -21.60
N TRP A 471 -19.69 43.16 -21.31
CA TRP A 471 -19.16 43.05 -19.95
C TRP A 471 -18.45 44.34 -19.47
N ASN A 472 -17.97 45.18 -20.40
CA ASN A 472 -17.37 46.48 -20.05
C ASN A 472 -18.42 47.51 -19.60
N THR A 473 -19.70 47.29 -19.94
CA THR A 473 -20.82 48.13 -19.48
C THR A 473 -21.50 47.57 -18.25
N ASP A 474 -21.49 46.25 -18.07
CA ASP A 474 -22.14 45.56 -16.94
C ASP A 474 -21.32 45.62 -15.65
N LEU A 475 -20.01 45.88 -15.75
CA LEU A 475 -19.06 45.94 -14.63
C LEU A 475 -18.30 47.25 -14.61
N SER A 476 -17.92 47.70 -13.40
CA SER A 476 -16.91 48.76 -13.27
C SER A 476 -15.54 48.27 -13.77
N PRO A 477 -14.66 49.17 -14.25
CA PRO A 477 -13.31 48.80 -14.69
C PRO A 477 -12.51 48.02 -13.63
N GLU A 478 -12.70 48.37 -12.36
CA GLU A 478 -12.07 47.69 -11.23
C GLU A 478 -12.59 46.25 -11.07
N GLU A 479 -13.91 46.05 -11.10
CA GLU A 479 -14.50 44.71 -11.00
C GLU A 479 -14.13 43.83 -12.19
N TYR A 480 -14.15 44.39 -13.40
CA TYR A 480 -13.73 43.68 -14.61
C TYR A 480 -12.27 43.18 -14.48
N PHE A 481 -11.37 44.04 -14.00
CA PHE A 481 -9.97 43.68 -13.75
C PHE A 481 -9.86 42.56 -12.71
N VAL A 482 -10.58 42.68 -11.59
CA VAL A 482 -10.57 41.66 -10.53
C VAL A 482 -11.10 40.31 -11.04
N PHE A 483 -12.17 40.29 -11.83
CA PHE A 483 -12.66 39.05 -12.43
C PHE A 483 -11.64 38.42 -13.36
N LYS A 484 -11.00 39.22 -14.22
CA LYS A 484 -10.04 38.74 -15.20
C LYS A 484 -8.76 38.18 -14.56
N GLU A 485 -8.21 38.90 -13.58
CA GLU A 485 -6.91 38.57 -13.00
C GLU A 485 -7.00 37.64 -11.78
N LYS A 486 -8.08 37.73 -10.99
CA LYS A 486 -8.18 37.03 -9.70
C LYS A 486 -9.27 35.96 -9.67
N TYR A 487 -10.49 36.27 -10.11
CA TYR A 487 -11.63 35.36 -9.91
C TYR A 487 -11.89 34.41 -11.08
N LEU A 488 -11.22 34.56 -12.22
CA LEU A 488 -11.54 33.84 -13.45
C LEU A 488 -11.66 32.33 -13.26
N ASN A 489 -10.67 31.71 -12.63
CA ASN A 489 -10.56 30.24 -12.48
C ASN A 489 -10.94 29.74 -11.07
N THR A 490 -11.62 30.56 -10.29
CA THR A 490 -11.99 30.27 -8.90
C THR A 490 -13.38 29.67 -8.80
N ILE A 491 -13.67 28.95 -7.71
CA ILE A 491 -14.94 28.22 -7.57
C ILE A 491 -16.19 29.11 -7.69
N GLY A 492 -16.09 30.37 -7.25
CA GLY A 492 -17.19 31.32 -7.32
C GLY A 492 -17.58 31.70 -8.75
N ASN A 493 -16.66 31.65 -9.71
CA ASN A 493 -16.92 31.96 -11.13
C ASN A 493 -17.15 30.72 -12.01
N LEU A 494 -16.96 29.52 -11.47
CA LEU A 494 -17.11 28.27 -12.20
C LEU A 494 -18.44 27.59 -11.89
N THR A 495 -19.05 26.99 -12.91
CA THR A 495 -20.27 26.18 -12.79
C THR A 495 -20.26 25.01 -13.77
N LEU A 496 -21.27 24.14 -13.71
CA LEU A 496 -21.51 23.09 -14.69
C LEU A 496 -22.58 23.53 -15.70
N SER A 497 -22.38 23.21 -16.98
CA SER A 497 -23.36 23.51 -18.03
C SER A 497 -23.32 22.48 -19.16
N GLY A 498 -24.50 22.06 -19.61
CA GLY A 498 -24.70 21.31 -20.85
C GLY A 498 -24.60 22.17 -22.11
N ASN A 499 -24.65 23.49 -21.95
CA ASN A 499 -24.81 24.47 -23.04
C ASN A 499 -23.61 25.41 -23.17
N ASN A 500 -22.45 25.02 -22.64
CA ASN A 500 -21.24 25.85 -22.57
C ASN A 500 -20.89 26.48 -23.93
N GLY A 501 -20.89 25.68 -25.00
CA GLY A 501 -20.61 26.17 -26.36
C GLY A 501 -21.60 27.23 -26.86
N ALA A 502 -22.88 27.16 -26.45
CA ALA A 502 -23.91 28.14 -26.83
C ALA A 502 -23.81 29.44 -26.01
N LEU A 503 -23.58 29.31 -24.69
CA LEU A 503 -23.44 30.44 -23.77
C LEU A 503 -22.21 31.29 -24.10
N GLY A 504 -21.07 30.63 -24.31
CA GLY A 504 -19.82 31.22 -24.80
C GLY A 504 -19.40 32.49 -24.04
N ASN A 505 -19.14 33.56 -24.80
CA ASN A 505 -18.57 34.81 -24.29
C ASN A 505 -19.60 35.90 -23.97
N LYS A 506 -20.90 35.54 -23.95
CA LYS A 506 -22.01 36.50 -23.79
C LYS A 506 -22.03 37.14 -22.39
N SER A 507 -22.73 38.26 -22.26
CA SER A 507 -23.00 38.90 -20.95
C SER A 507 -23.82 37.99 -20.06
N PHE A 508 -23.77 38.22 -18.75
CA PHE A 508 -24.48 37.40 -17.77
C PHE A 508 -25.98 37.29 -18.08
N LEU A 509 -26.64 38.42 -18.34
CA LEU A 509 -28.09 38.43 -18.64
C LEU A 509 -28.41 37.62 -19.90
N ALA A 510 -27.61 37.77 -20.96
CA ALA A 510 -27.76 37.00 -22.19
C ALA A 510 -27.54 35.49 -21.96
N LYS A 511 -26.60 35.10 -21.09
CA LYS A 511 -26.41 33.71 -20.68
C LYS A 511 -27.56 33.18 -19.81
N LYS A 512 -28.14 34.02 -18.95
CA LYS A 512 -29.25 33.65 -18.07
C LYS A 512 -30.51 33.35 -18.86
N GLU A 513 -30.86 34.22 -19.81
CA GLU A 513 -32.16 34.21 -20.51
C GLU A 513 -32.18 33.38 -21.81
N MET A 514 -31.03 32.88 -22.26
CA MET A 514 -30.89 32.24 -23.56
C MET A 514 -31.93 31.13 -23.82
N ASN A 515 -32.68 31.27 -24.92
CA ASN A 515 -33.64 30.27 -25.38
C ASN A 515 -33.73 30.28 -26.92
N VAL A 516 -32.63 29.94 -27.59
CA VAL A 516 -32.58 29.89 -29.06
C VAL A 516 -33.30 28.63 -29.53
N ASP A 517 -34.22 28.79 -30.47
CA ASP A 517 -35.04 27.71 -31.05
C ASP A 517 -35.82 26.88 -30.02
N GLY A 518 -36.13 27.44 -28.85
CA GLY A 518 -36.84 26.74 -27.78
C GLY A 518 -35.99 25.74 -26.98
N ASN A 519 -34.65 25.78 -27.11
CA ASN A 519 -33.75 24.80 -26.51
C ASN A 519 -33.42 25.05 -25.02
N GLU A 520 -34.01 26.06 -24.37
CA GLU A 520 -33.88 26.26 -22.92
C GLU A 520 -32.42 26.32 -22.42
N GLN A 521 -31.53 27.02 -23.15
CA GLN A 521 -30.08 26.91 -22.90
C GLN A 521 -29.60 27.68 -21.67
N GLY A 522 -30.28 28.76 -21.32
CA GLY A 522 -29.84 29.72 -20.32
C GLY A 522 -29.91 29.21 -18.88
N TYR A 523 -29.19 29.88 -17.97
CA TYR A 523 -29.11 29.47 -16.56
C TYR A 523 -30.49 29.34 -15.89
N GLN A 524 -31.47 30.16 -16.29
CA GLN A 524 -32.84 30.09 -15.73
C GLN A 524 -33.52 28.73 -15.93
N TYR A 525 -33.19 28.03 -17.01
CA TYR A 525 -33.75 26.71 -17.34
C TYR A 525 -32.92 25.55 -16.81
N SER A 526 -31.69 25.80 -16.34
CA SER A 526 -30.78 24.74 -15.90
C SER A 526 -31.34 23.92 -14.74
N ARG A 527 -31.17 22.61 -14.74
CA ARG A 527 -31.62 21.72 -13.65
C ARG A 527 -30.55 21.46 -12.59
N LEU A 528 -29.37 22.06 -12.75
CA LEU A 528 -28.21 21.84 -11.89
C LEU A 528 -28.25 22.71 -10.64
N TRP A 529 -27.90 22.15 -9.49
CA TRP A 529 -27.81 22.86 -8.21
C TRP A 529 -26.80 24.01 -8.29
N LEU A 530 -25.65 23.80 -8.94
CA LEU A 530 -24.60 24.83 -9.11
C LEU A 530 -25.07 26.09 -9.85
N ASN A 531 -26.17 25.98 -10.61
CA ASN A 531 -26.79 27.09 -11.34
C ASN A 531 -27.99 27.71 -10.61
N SER A 532 -28.47 27.14 -9.50
CA SER A 532 -29.67 27.61 -8.78
C SER A 532 -29.59 29.09 -8.37
N PHE A 533 -28.46 29.52 -7.81
CA PHE A 533 -28.20 30.92 -7.46
C PHE A 533 -28.16 31.85 -8.68
N LEU A 534 -27.66 31.37 -9.82
CA LEU A 534 -27.58 32.17 -11.05
C LEU A 534 -28.98 32.50 -11.61
N LYS A 535 -30.00 31.70 -11.28
CA LYS A 535 -31.40 31.98 -11.65
C LYS A 535 -31.97 33.17 -10.91
N SER A 536 -31.58 33.37 -9.65
CA SER A 536 -32.17 34.36 -8.75
C SER A 536 -31.57 35.76 -8.85
N ILE A 537 -30.55 35.96 -9.67
CA ILE A 537 -29.85 37.25 -9.82
C ILE A 537 -29.91 37.72 -11.27
N ASP A 538 -29.85 39.03 -11.52
CA ASP A 538 -29.89 39.60 -12.88
C ASP A 538 -28.54 40.18 -13.32
N THR A 539 -27.60 40.35 -12.39
CA THR A 539 -26.25 40.87 -12.63
C THR A 539 -25.20 39.98 -11.98
N TRP A 540 -24.00 39.97 -12.56
CA TRP A 540 -22.86 39.21 -12.05
C TRP A 540 -21.71 40.15 -11.73
N ASN A 541 -21.70 40.68 -10.50
CA ASN A 541 -20.69 41.60 -9.99
C ASN A 541 -19.92 41.00 -8.79
N VAL A 542 -18.97 41.73 -8.21
CA VAL A 542 -18.14 41.19 -7.12
C VAL A 542 -18.98 40.83 -5.88
N SER A 543 -20.01 41.61 -5.57
CA SER A 543 -20.93 41.31 -4.45
C SER A 543 -21.67 39.98 -4.68
N LYS A 544 -22.18 39.73 -5.89
CA LYS A 544 -22.86 38.46 -6.22
C LYS A 544 -21.91 37.27 -6.31
N TYR A 545 -20.67 37.49 -6.73
CA TYR A 545 -19.62 36.49 -6.64
C TYR A 545 -19.38 36.05 -5.18
N GLU A 546 -19.27 37.00 -4.25
CA GLU A 546 -19.05 36.70 -2.83
C GLU A 546 -20.24 35.99 -2.18
N GLU A 547 -21.48 36.39 -2.50
CA GLU A 547 -22.70 35.68 -2.09
C GLU A 547 -22.68 34.21 -2.57
N ARG A 548 -22.37 33.98 -3.86
CA ARG A 548 -22.28 32.62 -4.42
C ARG A 548 -21.16 31.81 -3.77
N LEU A 549 -19.99 32.41 -3.59
CA LEU A 549 -18.85 31.77 -2.94
C LEU A 549 -19.24 31.29 -1.54
N ASN A 550 -19.98 32.10 -0.78
CA ASN A 550 -20.43 31.72 0.56
C ASN A 550 -21.41 30.53 0.51
N ILE A 551 -22.36 30.51 -0.44
CA ILE A 551 -23.29 29.37 -0.61
C ILE A 551 -22.53 28.07 -0.90
N ILE A 552 -21.53 28.13 -1.78
CA ILE A 552 -20.69 26.97 -2.12
C ILE A 552 -19.82 26.57 -0.93
N TYR A 553 -19.24 27.54 -0.22
CA TYR A 553 -18.43 27.32 0.98
C TYR A 553 -19.22 26.59 2.07
N GLU A 554 -20.42 27.05 2.40
CA GLU A 554 -21.29 26.39 3.39
C GLU A 554 -21.65 24.96 3.00
N ARG A 555 -21.80 24.68 1.70
CA ARG A 555 -22.02 23.31 1.21
C ARG A 555 -20.75 22.48 1.25
N PHE A 556 -19.60 23.07 0.90
CA PHE A 556 -18.29 22.44 0.97
C PHE A 556 -18.01 21.93 2.39
N LEU A 557 -18.29 22.75 3.42
CA LEU A 557 -18.09 22.39 4.82
C LEU A 557 -18.89 21.17 5.26
N LYS A 558 -20.06 20.91 4.65
CA LYS A 558 -20.90 19.74 4.95
C LYS A 558 -20.47 18.47 4.21
N ILE A 559 -19.72 18.61 3.12
CA ILE A 559 -19.19 17.46 2.37
C ILE A 559 -17.86 17.02 2.98
N TRP A 560 -16.97 17.99 3.24
CA TRP A 560 -15.66 17.76 3.83
C TRP A 560 -15.61 18.39 5.21
N GLU A 561 -16.26 17.74 6.17
CA GLU A 561 -16.47 18.23 7.53
C GLU A 561 -15.16 18.39 8.31
N PHE A 562 -15.12 19.39 9.18
CA PHE A 562 -14.09 19.50 10.20
C PHE A 562 -14.57 18.64 11.38
N PRO A 563 -13.75 17.72 11.90
CA PRO A 563 -14.18 16.86 12.99
C PRO A 563 -14.54 17.68 14.24
N ASP A 564 -15.72 17.38 14.80
CA ASP A 564 -16.25 18.00 16.00
C ASP A 564 -15.78 17.22 17.23
N VAL A 565 -14.51 17.43 17.60
CA VAL A 565 -13.88 16.74 18.73
C VAL A 565 -13.07 17.76 19.54
N GLU A 566 -13.35 17.83 20.84
CA GLU A 566 -12.63 18.72 21.74
C GLU A 566 -11.20 18.23 21.98
N ILE A 567 -10.24 19.13 21.80
CA ILE A 567 -8.84 18.92 22.16
C ILE A 567 -8.62 19.65 23.49
N THR A 568 -8.42 18.92 24.57
CA THR A 568 -8.01 19.50 25.84
C THR A 568 -6.61 20.11 25.71
N GLU A 569 -6.44 21.39 26.06
CA GLU A 569 -5.19 22.18 25.94
C GLU A 569 -4.00 21.64 26.77
N GLY A 570 -4.17 20.53 27.52
CA GLY A 570 -3.14 19.94 28.38
C GLY A 570 -2.04 19.13 27.69
N ASP A 571 -2.11 18.90 26.37
CA ASP A 571 -1.15 18.05 25.63
C ASP A 571 0.05 18.82 25.03
N GLU A 572 0.29 20.08 25.42
CA GLU A 572 1.54 20.80 25.06
C GLU A 572 2.83 20.15 25.64
N SER A 573 2.70 19.05 26.40
CA SER A 573 3.80 18.30 27.00
C SER A 573 4.26 17.08 26.17
N GLU A 574 3.78 16.93 24.93
CA GLU A 574 4.19 15.84 24.04
C GLU A 574 5.47 16.18 23.23
N GLU A 575 6.20 15.15 22.83
CA GLU A 575 7.34 15.28 21.92
C GLU A 575 6.84 15.85 20.57
N GLN A 576 7.41 16.96 20.15
CA GLN A 576 7.03 17.64 18.92
C GLN A 576 8.24 17.78 18.01
N ASN A 577 8.01 17.60 16.71
CA ASN A 577 9.05 17.82 15.72
C ASN A 577 9.49 19.30 15.74
N ILE A 578 10.79 19.57 15.59
CA ILE A 578 11.32 20.95 15.64
C ILE A 578 10.62 21.88 14.63
N TYR A 579 10.16 21.38 13.47
CA TYR A 579 9.45 22.16 12.45
C TYR A 579 8.07 22.60 12.91
N ASP A 580 7.40 21.76 13.68
CA ASP A 580 6.07 21.99 14.24
C ASP A 580 6.12 22.69 15.60
N ALA A 581 7.28 22.68 16.26
CA ALA A 581 7.48 23.29 17.56
C ALA A 581 7.38 24.81 17.53
N GLU A 582 6.69 25.36 18.53
CA GLU A 582 6.67 26.78 18.80
C GLU A 582 8.06 27.32 19.14
N SER A 583 8.20 28.65 19.05
CA SER A 583 9.44 29.36 19.38
C SER A 583 9.98 28.89 20.75
N PRO A 584 11.29 28.60 20.86
CA PRO A 584 11.93 28.27 22.13
C PRO A 584 12.01 29.46 23.10
N THR A 585 11.54 30.65 22.72
CA THR A 585 11.58 31.83 23.57
C THR A 585 10.62 31.64 24.75
N HIS A 586 11.09 31.83 25.98
CA HIS A 586 10.32 31.63 27.22
C HIS A 586 9.87 30.18 27.50
N LYS A 587 10.28 29.19 26.70
CA LYS A 587 10.05 27.77 26.96
C LYS A 587 11.37 27.10 27.35
N LYS A 588 11.33 26.22 28.37
CA LYS A 588 12.50 25.44 28.79
C LYS A 588 12.44 24.05 28.15
N LEU A 589 13.49 23.64 27.45
CA LEU A 589 13.62 22.30 26.87
C LEU A 589 13.76 21.28 28.00
N GLU A 590 13.08 20.14 27.91
CA GLU A 590 13.19 19.02 28.84
C GLU A 590 14.19 17.98 28.32
N TYR A 591 14.00 17.55 27.08
CA TYR A 591 14.93 16.73 26.32
C TYR A 591 14.67 16.87 24.81
N PHE A 592 15.54 16.28 24.00
CA PHE A 592 15.31 16.13 22.56
C PHE A 592 15.65 14.71 22.10
N ILE A 593 15.11 14.31 20.96
CA ILE A 593 15.39 13.03 20.30
C ILE A 593 15.94 13.35 18.92
N PHE A 594 17.13 12.83 18.63
CA PHE A 594 17.72 12.92 17.30
C PHE A 594 18.00 11.52 16.74
N GLU A 595 17.46 11.17 15.57
CA GLU A 595 17.60 9.85 14.94
C GLU A 595 17.24 8.68 15.88
N ASN A 596 16.13 8.80 16.62
CA ASN A 596 15.67 7.87 17.67
C ASN A 596 16.57 7.77 18.92
N THR A 597 17.60 8.60 19.04
CA THR A 597 18.43 8.69 20.24
C THR A 597 17.90 9.81 21.14
N LYS A 598 17.37 9.44 22.32
CA LYS A 598 16.94 10.40 23.32
C LYS A 598 18.17 10.99 24.04
N VAL A 599 18.26 12.31 24.07
CA VAL A 599 19.32 13.08 24.72
C VAL A 599 18.71 13.94 25.81
N GLU A 600 19.03 13.62 27.07
CA GLU A 600 18.54 14.28 28.29
C GLU A 600 19.29 15.61 28.53
N GLU A 601 19.11 16.58 27.63
CA GLU A 601 19.71 17.92 27.72
C GLU A 601 18.63 18.99 27.66
N ASP A 602 18.71 19.96 28.57
CA ASP A 602 17.65 20.95 28.82
C ASP A 602 17.92 22.33 28.20
N THR A 603 18.98 22.44 27.38
CA THR A 603 19.35 23.68 26.68
C THR A 603 19.33 23.55 25.16
N VAL A 604 18.72 24.53 24.50
CA VAL A 604 18.69 24.65 23.02
C VAL A 604 20.09 24.78 22.43
N ALA A 605 21.03 25.37 23.16
CA ALA A 605 22.41 25.49 22.70
C ALA A 605 23.11 24.13 22.59
N GLN A 606 22.95 23.24 23.58
CA GLN A 606 23.54 21.90 23.52
C GLN A 606 22.89 21.06 22.42
N MET A 607 21.56 21.12 22.28
CA MET A 607 20.86 20.48 21.15
C MET A 607 21.43 20.92 19.80
N TYR A 608 21.62 22.24 19.62
CA TYR A 608 22.18 22.80 18.40
C TYR A 608 23.56 22.24 18.06
N PHE A 609 24.48 22.19 19.03
CA PHE A 609 25.82 21.63 18.79
C PHE A 609 25.79 20.12 18.57
N TYR A 610 24.94 19.39 19.31
CA TYR A 610 24.78 17.95 19.17
C TYR A 610 24.33 17.57 17.76
N VAL A 611 23.28 18.21 17.25
CA VAL A 611 22.72 17.91 15.93
C VAL A 611 23.73 18.23 14.83
N ILE A 612 24.41 19.39 14.89
CA ILE A 612 25.42 19.76 13.88
C ILE A 612 26.58 18.77 13.85
N ARG A 613 27.03 18.28 15.03
CA ARG A 613 28.08 17.26 15.09
C ARG A 613 27.67 15.97 14.40
N ASN A 614 26.46 15.47 14.67
CA ASN A 614 25.97 14.25 14.02
C ASN A 614 25.78 14.44 12.50
N LEU A 615 25.29 15.61 12.05
CA LEU A 615 25.20 15.91 10.62
C LEU A 615 26.57 15.94 9.92
N TYR A 616 27.60 16.44 10.61
CA TYR A 616 28.97 16.43 10.10
C TYR A 616 29.50 15.00 9.93
N GLU A 617 29.29 14.14 10.93
CA GLU A 617 29.70 12.72 10.86
C GLU A 617 29.00 11.97 9.74
N LYS A 618 27.73 12.32 9.47
CA LYS A 618 26.91 11.69 8.43
C LYS A 618 27.33 12.08 7.01
N ASN A 619 27.51 13.38 6.75
CA ASN A 619 27.96 13.85 5.43
C ASN A 619 28.68 15.21 5.54
N SER A 620 29.96 15.16 5.88
CA SER A 620 30.80 16.34 6.03
C SER A 620 30.90 17.16 4.74
N GLN A 621 30.93 16.54 3.56
CA GLN A 621 31.02 17.25 2.29
C GLN A 621 29.80 18.14 2.06
N LEU A 622 28.60 17.60 2.28
CA LEU A 622 27.34 18.32 2.09
C LEU A 622 27.21 19.49 3.07
N LEU A 623 27.60 19.30 4.34
CA LEU A 623 27.56 20.37 5.34
C LEU A 623 28.53 21.50 4.99
N LEU A 624 29.76 21.15 4.55
CA LEU A 624 30.81 22.13 4.26
C LEU A 624 30.60 22.89 2.93
N SER A 625 29.93 22.29 1.94
CA SER A 625 29.69 22.91 0.63
C SER A 625 28.56 23.95 0.62
N ASN A 626 27.73 24.01 1.66
CA ASN A 626 26.54 24.86 1.72
C ASN A 626 26.72 26.04 2.70
N GLN A 627 27.79 26.82 2.52
CA GLN A 627 28.15 27.95 3.41
C GLN A 627 27.11 29.08 3.42
N ASP A 628 26.30 29.21 2.36
CA ASP A 628 25.21 30.19 2.28
C ASP A 628 24.06 29.87 3.25
N VAL A 629 23.91 28.59 3.60
CA VAL A 629 22.89 28.10 4.55
C VAL A 629 23.43 28.14 5.97
N PHE A 630 24.70 27.75 6.16
CA PHE A 630 25.34 27.58 7.46
C PHE A 630 26.85 27.82 7.37
N LYS A 631 27.35 28.83 8.08
CA LYS A 631 28.78 29.18 8.10
C LYS A 631 29.54 28.29 9.10
N ILE A 632 30.52 27.53 8.59
CA ILE A 632 31.42 26.69 9.38
C ILE A 632 32.83 26.78 8.79
N THR A 633 33.82 27.19 9.60
CA THR A 633 35.19 27.46 9.11
C THR A 633 36.27 26.92 10.08
N ARG A 634 37.52 26.82 9.62
CA ARG A 634 38.67 26.43 10.46
C ARG A 634 39.30 27.60 11.22
N ASN A 635 38.84 28.82 11.00
CA ASN A 635 39.39 30.02 11.62
C ASN A 635 38.40 30.57 12.65
N ALA A 636 38.71 30.41 13.93
CA ALA A 636 37.89 30.93 15.03
C ALA A 636 37.64 32.44 14.93
N SER A 637 38.55 33.20 14.30
CA SER A 637 38.41 34.67 14.13
C SER A 637 37.28 35.08 13.19
N ASP A 638 36.70 34.13 12.43
CA ASP A 638 35.60 34.39 11.51
C ASP A 638 34.24 34.58 12.22
N PHE A 639 34.21 34.36 13.54
CA PHE A 639 33.02 34.39 14.39
C PHE A 639 33.23 35.33 15.58
N ARG A 640 32.13 35.90 16.10
CA ARG A 640 32.17 36.77 17.28
C ARG A 640 32.38 35.96 18.56
N ALA A 641 31.77 34.78 18.64
CA ALA A 641 32.01 33.79 19.69
C ALA A 641 32.14 32.41 19.05
N ALA A 642 33.36 32.05 18.66
CA ALA A 642 33.65 30.76 18.06
C ALA A 642 33.52 29.61 19.06
N GLN A 643 32.75 28.58 18.69
CA GLN A 643 32.70 27.31 19.39
C GLN A 643 33.16 26.21 18.45
N GLU A 644 34.10 25.39 18.91
CA GLU A 644 34.53 24.20 18.18
C GLU A 644 33.45 23.12 18.26
N VAL A 645 33.09 22.55 17.10
CA VAL A 645 32.08 21.49 17.01
C VAL A 645 32.73 20.11 16.86
N VAL A 646 33.70 20.00 15.95
CA VAL A 646 34.43 18.76 15.62
C VAL A 646 35.70 19.06 14.81
N ASN A 647 36.82 18.38 15.13
CA ASN A 647 38.06 18.35 14.35
C ASN A 647 38.60 19.72 13.87
N GLY A 648 38.59 20.74 14.74
CA GLY A 648 39.08 22.09 14.41
C GLY A 648 38.15 22.93 13.54
N TRP A 649 36.89 22.52 13.35
CA TRP A 649 35.85 23.33 12.72
C TRP A 649 35.06 24.11 13.77
N TYR A 650 34.93 25.41 13.53
CA TYR A 650 34.28 26.39 14.40
C TYR A 650 33.00 26.92 13.77
N ILE A 651 32.04 27.23 14.65
CA ILE A 651 30.77 27.87 14.30
C ILE A 651 30.46 29.01 15.28
N GLU A 652 29.54 29.90 14.92
CA GLU A 652 29.05 30.94 15.82
C GLU A 652 28.20 30.33 16.94
N SER A 653 28.57 30.62 18.20
CA SER A 653 27.86 30.14 19.38
C SER A 653 26.87 31.16 19.96
N ASN A 654 27.18 32.45 19.82
CA ASN A 654 26.42 33.54 20.41
C ASN A 654 25.31 34.04 19.46
N ILE A 655 24.39 33.14 19.14
CA ILE A 655 23.14 33.41 18.43
C ILE A 655 21.94 33.05 19.30
N ASP A 656 20.81 33.73 19.12
CA ASP A 656 19.60 33.46 19.92
C ASP A 656 18.97 32.10 19.56
N SER A 657 18.09 31.61 20.44
CA SER A 657 17.47 30.28 20.28
C SER A 657 16.58 30.15 19.04
N ASN A 658 15.94 31.23 18.57
CA ASN A 658 15.14 31.18 17.33
C ASN A 658 16.04 31.05 16.11
N SER A 659 17.16 31.77 16.10
CA SER A 659 18.18 31.66 15.05
C SER A 659 18.76 30.24 15.02
N LYS A 660 19.05 29.64 16.19
CA LYS A 660 19.47 28.23 16.29
C LYS A 660 18.44 27.27 15.69
N PHE A 661 17.16 27.41 16.05
CA PHE A 661 16.07 26.58 15.48
C PHE A 661 15.97 26.74 13.96
N THR A 662 16.07 27.98 13.46
CA THR A 662 15.97 28.26 12.02
C THR A 662 17.10 27.61 11.24
N ILE A 663 18.33 27.67 11.77
CA ILE A 663 19.50 27.02 11.16
C ILE A 663 19.33 25.50 11.17
N LEU A 664 18.90 24.91 12.29
CA LEU A 664 18.63 23.46 12.35
C LEU A 664 17.58 23.03 11.33
N LYS A 665 16.46 23.76 11.20
CA LYS A 665 15.44 23.48 10.16
C LYS A 665 16.03 23.56 8.74
N ARG A 666 16.91 24.50 8.46
CA ARG A 666 17.52 24.57 7.11
C ARG A 666 18.50 23.42 6.86
N LEU A 667 19.30 23.07 7.86
CA LEU A 667 20.26 21.98 7.78
C LEU A 667 19.57 20.61 7.68
N LEU A 668 18.54 20.36 8.49
CA LEU A 668 17.77 19.13 8.44
C LEU A 668 17.07 18.96 7.09
N SER A 669 16.51 20.03 6.51
CA SER A 669 15.95 19.98 5.15
C SER A 669 17.00 19.73 4.08
N LEU A 670 18.20 20.29 4.21
CA LEU A 670 19.32 20.02 3.30
C LEU A 670 19.74 18.54 3.31
N PHE A 671 19.60 17.89 4.46
CA PHE A 671 19.94 16.48 4.67
C PHE A 671 18.76 15.52 4.46
N GLU A 672 17.56 16.02 4.09
CA GLU A 672 16.31 15.24 4.01
C GLU A 672 15.96 14.55 5.34
N MET A 673 16.24 15.22 6.45
CA MET A 673 16.09 14.75 7.84
C MET A 673 15.10 15.59 8.66
N GLU A 674 14.09 16.17 8.01
CA GLU A 674 13.14 17.08 8.68
C GLU A 674 12.43 16.45 9.88
N ASP A 675 12.23 15.13 9.84
CA ASP A 675 11.51 14.39 10.89
C ASP A 675 12.40 13.83 12.00
N GLU A 676 13.72 13.97 11.87
CA GLU A 676 14.69 13.28 12.73
C GLU A 676 14.99 14.02 14.04
N LEU A 677 14.45 15.23 14.25
CA LEU A 677 14.65 16.02 15.48
C LEU A 677 13.31 16.33 16.16
N LEU A 678 13.02 15.60 17.24
CA LEU A 678 11.91 15.85 18.13
C LEU A 678 12.41 16.57 19.40
N ILE A 679 11.59 17.46 19.95
CA ILE A 679 11.89 18.20 21.16
C ILE A 679 10.70 18.11 22.12
N LYS A 680 10.96 18.19 23.42
CA LYS A 680 9.93 18.32 24.43
C LYS A 680 10.21 19.52 25.32
N TYR A 681 9.23 20.37 25.55
CA TYR A 681 9.33 21.45 26.53
C TYR A 681 8.84 20.98 27.90
N SER A 682 9.46 21.51 28.95
CA SER A 682 9.04 21.29 30.33
C SER A 682 7.70 21.99 30.63
N SER A 683 6.80 21.29 31.30
CA SER A 683 5.51 21.82 31.73
C SER A 683 5.67 22.74 32.94
N ASN A 684 5.35 24.04 32.80
CA ASN A 684 5.28 24.96 33.93
C ASN A 684 4.01 24.69 34.76
N GLY A 685 4.19 24.22 36.01
CA GLY A 685 3.32 24.43 37.19
C GLY A 685 1.80 24.20 37.11
N GLU A 686 1.33 23.24 37.91
CA GLU A 686 -0.02 23.16 38.53
C GLU A 686 -1.23 23.44 37.63
N ASN A 687 -1.56 22.47 36.79
CA ASN A 687 -2.96 22.15 36.52
C ASN A 687 -3.17 20.70 36.94
N VAL A 688 -4.03 20.48 37.93
CA VAL A 688 -4.60 19.15 38.18
C VAL A 688 -5.51 18.87 36.98
N SER A 689 -4.93 18.35 35.90
CA SER A 689 -5.67 17.80 34.79
C SER A 689 -6.35 16.52 35.24
N GLU A 690 -7.51 16.21 34.65
CA GLU A 690 -8.04 14.85 34.69
C GLU A 690 -6.91 13.87 34.33
N PRO A 691 -6.72 12.79 35.10
CA PRO A 691 -5.59 11.92 34.90
C PRO A 691 -5.69 11.33 33.49
N ASN A 692 -4.68 11.63 32.65
CA ASN A 692 -4.57 11.12 31.29
C ASN A 692 -4.91 9.62 31.30
N ARG A 693 -5.95 9.20 30.59
CA ARG A 693 -6.45 7.81 30.63
C ARG A 693 -5.38 6.74 30.41
N PHE A 694 -4.38 7.04 29.57
CA PHE A 694 -3.25 6.15 29.31
C PHE A 694 -2.36 5.98 30.55
N SER A 695 -2.23 7.04 31.35
CA SER A 695 -1.55 6.99 32.66
C SER A 695 -2.34 6.17 33.67
N VAL A 696 -3.67 6.29 33.71
CA VAL A 696 -4.55 5.50 34.59
C VAL A 696 -4.46 4.01 34.23
N ARG A 697 -4.60 3.66 32.95
CA ARG A 697 -4.45 2.27 32.45
C ARG A 697 -3.09 1.69 32.84
N LYS A 698 -2.00 2.42 32.57
CA LYS A 698 -0.64 1.97 32.91
C LYS A 698 -0.45 1.79 34.42
N LYS A 699 -0.97 2.71 35.23
CA LYS A 699 -0.92 2.65 36.70
C LYS A 699 -1.70 1.46 37.23
N TYR A 700 -2.90 1.20 36.69
CA TYR A 700 -3.70 0.03 37.02
C TYR A 700 -2.95 -1.27 36.70
N TRP A 701 -2.38 -1.40 35.50
CA TRP A 701 -1.61 -2.59 35.13
C TRP A 701 -0.36 -2.80 36.00
N GLN A 702 0.36 -1.73 36.33
CA GLN A 702 1.49 -1.77 37.25
C GLN A 702 1.10 -2.33 38.63
N GLN A 703 -0.13 -2.05 39.06
CA GLN A 703 -0.66 -2.48 40.34
C GLN A 703 -1.24 -3.91 40.29
N LEU A 704 -1.93 -4.29 39.22
CA LEU A 704 -2.53 -5.63 39.07
C LEU A 704 -1.50 -6.74 38.79
N LEU A 705 -0.54 -6.51 37.88
CA LEU A 705 0.34 -7.58 37.39
C LEU A 705 1.12 -8.32 38.50
N PRO A 706 1.70 -7.64 39.52
CA PRO A 706 2.35 -8.33 40.64
C PRO A 706 1.42 -9.20 41.49
N LEU A 707 0.10 -8.95 41.45
CA LEU A 707 -0.90 -9.70 42.21
C LEU A 707 -1.33 -11.00 41.52
N LEU A 708 -1.06 -11.16 40.22
CA LEU A 708 -1.40 -12.35 39.43
C LEU A 708 -0.41 -13.51 39.65
N ASN A 709 -0.08 -13.81 40.90
CA ASN A 709 0.94 -14.82 41.27
C ASN A 709 0.47 -16.29 41.18
N HIS A 710 -0.82 -16.53 40.97
CA HIS A 710 -1.43 -17.86 40.91
C HIS A 710 -1.45 -18.46 39.49
N THR A 711 -0.90 -17.76 38.50
CA THR A 711 -0.71 -18.24 37.13
C THR A 711 0.62 -17.71 36.58
N ASN A 712 1.21 -18.42 35.62
CA ASN A 712 2.34 -17.91 34.85
C ASN A 712 1.88 -17.08 33.63
N LEU A 713 0.58 -17.04 33.35
CA LEU A 713 0.02 -16.12 32.36
C LEU A 713 0.36 -14.68 32.77
N PHE A 714 0.77 -13.87 31.80
CA PHE A 714 1.18 -12.47 32.01
C PHE A 714 2.45 -12.22 32.82
N ALA A 715 3.17 -13.25 33.30
CA ALA A 715 4.41 -13.06 34.06
C ALA A 715 5.51 -12.29 33.31
N ASN A 716 5.52 -12.39 31.97
CA ASN A 716 6.45 -11.68 31.09
C ASN A 716 5.81 -10.47 30.36
N VAL A 717 4.61 -10.07 30.76
CA VAL A 717 3.89 -8.95 30.12
C VAL A 717 4.17 -7.67 30.92
N SER A 718 4.61 -6.63 30.22
CA SER A 718 4.84 -5.32 30.83
C SER A 718 3.54 -4.49 30.89
N PRO A 719 3.37 -3.62 31.90
CA PRO A 719 2.28 -2.66 31.92
C PRO A 719 2.25 -1.81 30.65
N SER A 720 1.10 -1.76 29.97
CA SER A 720 0.89 -1.02 28.72
C SER A 720 0.06 0.25 28.94
N LYS A 721 -0.10 1.06 27.88
CA LYS A 721 -1.07 2.17 27.86
C LYS A 721 -2.46 1.71 27.39
N ASP A 722 -2.55 0.47 26.90
CA ASP A 722 -3.76 -0.09 26.32
C ASP A 722 -4.75 -0.47 27.42
N HIS A 723 -6.02 -0.49 27.04
CA HIS A 723 -7.10 -0.94 27.91
C HIS A 723 -7.17 -2.48 28.00
N TRP A 724 -6.24 -3.17 27.33
CA TRP A 724 -6.13 -4.62 27.33
C TRP A 724 -4.69 -5.10 27.51
N LEU A 725 -4.53 -6.32 28.01
CA LEU A 725 -3.29 -7.08 27.99
C LEU A 725 -3.58 -8.48 27.49
N SER A 726 -2.74 -9.01 26.59
CA SER A 726 -2.90 -10.37 26.05
C SER A 726 -1.68 -11.24 26.27
N THR A 727 -1.91 -12.54 26.40
CA THR A 727 -0.88 -13.57 26.38
C THR A 727 -1.34 -14.77 25.56
N GLY A 728 -0.41 -15.48 24.94
CA GLY A 728 -0.73 -16.60 24.05
C GLY A 728 -1.34 -17.79 24.80
N ALA A 729 -2.31 -18.47 24.18
CA ALA A 729 -2.94 -19.66 24.75
C ALA A 729 -2.26 -20.98 24.30
N GLY A 730 -1.05 -20.90 23.73
CA GLY A 730 -0.28 -22.05 23.25
C GLY A 730 -0.51 -22.45 21.78
N ILE A 731 -1.51 -21.85 21.11
CA ILE A 731 -1.73 -21.97 19.66
C ILE A 731 -1.71 -20.55 19.07
N GLY A 732 -0.96 -20.34 17.99
CA GLY A 732 -0.91 -19.05 17.29
C GLY A 732 -2.30 -18.55 16.90
N GLY A 733 -2.60 -17.29 17.23
CA GLY A 733 -3.90 -16.66 17.02
C GLY A 733 -4.97 -16.97 18.08
N LEU A 734 -4.62 -17.73 19.14
CA LEU A 734 -5.44 -17.83 20.35
C LEU A 734 -4.74 -17.12 21.51
N ALA A 735 -5.46 -16.24 22.19
CA ALA A 735 -4.90 -15.46 23.31
C ALA A 735 -5.89 -15.33 24.46
N TYR A 736 -5.36 -15.39 25.68
CA TYR A 736 -6.07 -14.91 26.87
C TYR A 736 -5.87 -13.40 26.96
N THR A 737 -6.97 -12.66 27.05
CA THR A 737 -6.95 -11.19 27.10
C THR A 737 -7.66 -10.72 28.36
N LEU A 738 -7.01 -9.82 29.08
CA LEU A 738 -7.62 -9.03 30.16
C LEU A 738 -8.03 -7.68 29.58
N ILE A 739 -9.24 -7.22 29.89
CA ILE A 739 -9.79 -5.96 29.38
C ILE A 739 -10.31 -5.16 30.56
N ILE A 740 -9.95 -3.87 30.59
CA ILE A 740 -10.38 -2.88 31.59
C ILE A 740 -10.99 -1.69 30.89
N THR A 741 -12.19 -1.28 31.31
CA THR A 741 -12.90 -0.16 30.67
C THR A 741 -13.53 0.75 31.73
N LYS A 742 -14.24 1.80 31.29
CA LYS A 742 -15.01 2.69 32.17
C LYS A 742 -16.30 2.08 32.74
N SER A 743 -16.75 0.94 32.22
CA SER A 743 -18.04 0.33 32.59
C SER A 743 -17.97 -1.14 32.98
N HIS A 744 -16.92 -1.84 32.58
CA HIS A 744 -16.74 -3.26 32.83
C HIS A 744 -15.27 -3.68 32.78
N ILE A 745 -14.99 -4.84 33.36
CA ILE A 745 -13.76 -5.59 33.10
C ILE A 745 -14.13 -6.98 32.58
N ARG A 746 -13.23 -7.60 31.81
CA ARG A 746 -13.43 -8.99 31.39
C ARG A 746 -12.16 -9.77 31.19
N ILE A 747 -12.30 -11.09 31.33
CA ILE A 747 -11.34 -12.09 30.88
C ILE A 747 -11.94 -12.73 29.63
N GLU A 748 -11.17 -12.83 28.55
CA GLU A 748 -11.63 -13.51 27.35
C GLU A 748 -10.56 -14.42 26.75
N LEU A 749 -11.02 -15.47 26.07
CA LEU A 749 -10.24 -16.25 25.11
C LEU A 749 -10.60 -15.76 23.71
N GLY A 750 -9.72 -14.98 23.11
CA GLY A 750 -9.84 -14.53 21.72
C GLY A 750 -9.35 -15.60 20.74
N ILE A 751 -10.10 -15.82 19.67
CA ILE A 751 -9.76 -16.71 18.56
C ILE A 751 -9.68 -15.85 17.30
N SER A 752 -8.47 -15.43 16.95
CA SER A 752 -8.18 -14.45 15.89
C SER A 752 -6.94 -14.87 15.09
N THR A 753 -6.93 -16.10 14.58
CA THR A 753 -5.94 -16.51 13.55
C THR A 753 -6.18 -15.75 12.24
N SER A 754 -5.23 -15.85 11.31
CA SER A 754 -5.31 -15.25 9.97
C SER A 754 -6.49 -15.76 9.13
N SER A 755 -7.08 -16.91 9.44
CA SER A 755 -8.22 -17.49 8.70
C SER A 755 -9.51 -17.42 9.52
N LYS A 756 -10.53 -16.77 8.92
CA LYS A 756 -11.89 -16.71 9.47
C LYS A 756 -12.47 -18.11 9.66
N GLU A 757 -12.36 -18.96 8.65
CA GLU A 757 -12.87 -20.33 8.65
C GLU A 757 -12.25 -21.15 9.79
N LYS A 758 -10.92 -21.04 9.95
CA LYS A 758 -10.18 -21.71 11.01
C LYS A 758 -10.64 -21.24 12.39
N ASN A 759 -10.85 -19.93 12.56
CA ASN A 759 -11.38 -19.36 13.82
C ASN A 759 -12.75 -19.96 14.15
N LYS A 760 -13.66 -20.04 13.17
CA LYS A 760 -15.01 -20.62 13.40
C LYS A 760 -14.95 -22.11 13.70
N VAL A 761 -14.05 -22.85 13.05
CA VAL A 761 -13.83 -24.27 13.35
C VAL A 761 -13.33 -24.45 14.78
N TYR A 762 -12.34 -23.66 15.21
CA TYR A 762 -11.82 -23.70 16.58
C TYR A 762 -12.88 -23.33 17.61
N PHE A 763 -13.65 -22.28 17.36
CA PHE A 763 -14.77 -21.90 18.21
C PHE A 763 -15.78 -23.05 18.34
N LYS A 764 -16.21 -23.66 17.22
CA LYS A 764 -17.15 -24.79 17.22
C LYS A 764 -16.61 -26.02 17.94
N LYS A 765 -15.30 -26.31 17.84
CA LYS A 765 -14.65 -27.39 18.60
C LYS A 765 -14.69 -27.12 20.11
N LEU A 766 -14.43 -25.89 20.55
CA LEU A 766 -14.55 -25.51 21.97
C LEU A 766 -16.01 -25.54 22.44
N LEU A 767 -16.94 -25.04 21.62
CA LEU A 767 -18.37 -25.01 21.94
C LEU A 767 -18.96 -26.41 22.16
N LYS A 768 -18.47 -27.44 21.46
CA LYS A 768 -18.86 -28.85 21.72
C LYS A 768 -18.53 -29.32 23.15
N ASN A 769 -17.57 -28.68 23.81
CA ASN A 769 -17.14 -28.99 25.17
C ASN A 769 -17.66 -27.94 26.18
N LYS A 770 -18.64 -27.11 25.80
CA LYS A 770 -19.18 -26.01 26.63
C LYS A 770 -19.49 -26.45 28.05
N ASP A 771 -20.28 -27.50 28.22
CA ASP A 771 -20.75 -27.93 29.54
C ASP A 771 -19.59 -28.34 30.46
N ALA A 772 -18.59 -29.05 29.91
CA ALA A 772 -17.40 -29.45 30.66
C ALA A 772 -16.50 -28.26 31.03
N ILE A 773 -16.37 -27.28 30.12
CA ILE A 773 -15.62 -26.04 30.34
C ILE A 773 -16.29 -25.20 31.44
N GLU A 774 -17.60 -24.95 31.33
CA GLU A 774 -18.35 -24.15 32.31
C GLU A 774 -18.42 -24.83 33.68
N GLN A 775 -18.53 -26.17 33.71
CA GLN A 775 -18.46 -26.94 34.96
C GLN A 775 -17.10 -26.79 35.65
N THR A 776 -16.00 -26.81 34.88
CA THR A 776 -14.64 -26.64 35.42
C THR A 776 -14.39 -25.19 35.85
N PHE A 777 -14.92 -24.22 35.11
CA PHE A 777 -14.80 -22.80 35.43
C PHE A 777 -15.63 -22.40 36.67
N GLY A 778 -16.81 -23.00 36.83
CA GLY A 778 -17.73 -22.79 37.95
C GLY A 778 -18.77 -21.68 37.73
N SER A 779 -18.86 -21.13 36.52
CA SER A 779 -19.83 -20.10 36.11
C SER A 779 -20.20 -20.25 34.63
N THR A 780 -21.31 -19.65 34.21
CA THR A 780 -21.68 -19.56 32.79
C THR A 780 -20.79 -18.57 32.05
N LEU A 781 -20.36 -18.93 30.84
CA LEU A 781 -19.54 -18.08 29.97
C LEU A 781 -20.40 -17.51 28.84
N VAL A 782 -19.95 -16.39 28.28
CA VAL A 782 -20.56 -15.81 27.07
C VAL A 782 -19.78 -16.28 25.84
N TRP A 783 -20.47 -16.98 24.94
CA TRP A 783 -19.89 -17.59 23.75
C TRP A 783 -20.31 -16.79 22.51
N GLU A 784 -19.38 -16.09 21.87
CA GLU A 784 -19.66 -15.23 20.73
C GLU A 784 -18.91 -15.71 19.49
N GLU A 785 -19.63 -16.36 18.57
CA GLU A 785 -19.05 -16.79 17.28
C GLU A 785 -18.72 -15.59 16.39
N LEU A 786 -19.52 -14.52 16.45
CA LEU A 786 -19.40 -13.33 15.61
C LEU A 786 -19.33 -13.68 14.10
N PRO A 787 -20.43 -14.18 13.49
CA PRO A 787 -20.40 -14.79 12.15
C PRO A 787 -19.90 -13.82 11.06
N GLU A 788 -20.21 -12.54 11.20
CA GLU A 788 -19.78 -11.50 10.28
C GLU A 788 -18.29 -11.14 10.45
N ASN A 789 -17.70 -11.35 11.63
CA ASN A 789 -16.31 -11.03 11.95
C ASN A 789 -15.35 -12.20 11.70
N LYS A 790 -14.07 -11.90 11.53
CA LYS A 790 -12.99 -12.90 11.49
C LYS A 790 -12.78 -13.55 12.86
N MET A 791 -12.79 -12.75 13.92
CA MET A 791 -12.56 -13.25 15.27
C MET A 791 -13.75 -14.08 15.78
N SER A 792 -13.51 -14.92 16.77
CA SER A 792 -14.55 -15.42 17.70
C SER A 792 -14.03 -15.19 19.12
N ARG A 793 -14.90 -15.11 20.12
CA ARG A 793 -14.45 -14.98 21.51
C ARG A 793 -15.35 -15.70 22.50
N ILE A 794 -14.75 -16.06 23.62
CA ILE A 794 -15.44 -16.61 24.78
C ILE A 794 -15.03 -15.75 25.96
N LYS A 795 -15.97 -15.18 26.70
CA LYS A 795 -15.68 -14.17 27.72
C LYS A 795 -16.42 -14.40 29.03
N PHE A 796 -15.87 -13.84 30.09
CA PHE A 796 -16.49 -13.66 31.39
C PHE A 796 -16.23 -12.24 31.86
N GLU A 797 -17.28 -11.51 32.23
CA GLU A 797 -17.21 -10.08 32.51
C GLU A 797 -17.83 -9.71 33.86
N LEU A 798 -17.27 -8.69 34.48
CA LEU A 798 -17.83 -7.99 35.64
C LEU A 798 -18.25 -6.60 35.17
N GLN A 799 -19.54 -6.32 35.27
CA GLN A 799 -20.16 -5.03 34.93
C GLN A 799 -20.13 -4.08 36.14
N ASP A 800 -20.50 -2.82 35.91
CA ASP A 800 -20.70 -1.79 36.94
C ASP A 800 -19.42 -1.45 37.74
N VAL A 801 -18.27 -1.48 37.06
CA VAL A 801 -16.96 -1.05 37.59
C VAL A 801 -16.34 -0.03 36.65
N ASN A 802 -15.63 0.96 37.20
CA ASN A 802 -15.01 2.01 36.41
C ASN A 802 -13.51 2.09 36.69
N LEU A 803 -12.69 1.83 35.66
CA LEU A 803 -11.24 1.96 35.74
C LEU A 803 -10.78 3.35 36.23
N PHE A 804 -11.50 4.41 35.90
CA PHE A 804 -11.16 5.78 36.28
C PHE A 804 -11.56 6.11 37.73
N ASN A 805 -12.23 5.19 38.42
CA ASN A 805 -12.55 5.29 39.84
C ASN A 805 -11.66 4.35 40.65
N GLU A 806 -10.65 4.90 41.35
CA GLU A 806 -9.69 4.09 42.12
C GLU A 806 -10.35 3.24 43.22
N SER A 807 -11.56 3.59 43.70
CA SER A 807 -12.28 2.75 44.67
C SER A 807 -12.70 1.40 44.11
N ASP A 808 -12.87 1.29 42.79
CA ASP A 808 -13.32 0.06 42.14
C ASP A 808 -12.17 -0.91 41.90
N TRP A 809 -10.92 -0.45 42.01
CA TRP A 809 -9.73 -1.24 41.69
C TRP A 809 -9.61 -2.49 42.56
N GLU A 810 -9.98 -2.42 43.84
CA GLU A 810 -9.94 -3.59 44.73
C GLU A 810 -10.88 -4.70 44.26
N ASN A 811 -12.09 -4.34 43.83
CA ASN A 811 -13.06 -5.28 43.27
C ASN A 811 -12.58 -5.84 41.93
N MET A 812 -12.03 -4.99 41.07
CA MET A 812 -11.51 -5.40 39.76
C MET A 812 -10.32 -6.36 39.91
N ASN A 813 -9.40 -6.08 40.83
CA ASN A 813 -8.27 -6.95 41.15
C ASN A 813 -8.73 -8.31 41.67
N SER A 814 -9.68 -8.31 42.61
CA SER A 814 -10.25 -9.53 43.18
C SER A 814 -10.87 -10.42 42.11
N PHE A 815 -11.55 -9.83 41.12
CA PHE A 815 -12.10 -10.55 39.97
C PHE A 815 -10.99 -11.25 39.16
N PHE A 816 -9.95 -10.53 38.74
CA PHE A 816 -8.89 -11.12 37.93
C PHE A 816 -8.11 -12.20 38.69
N ILE A 817 -7.77 -11.96 39.96
CA ILE A 817 -7.04 -12.92 40.81
C ILE A 817 -7.85 -14.21 40.98
N LEU A 818 -9.16 -14.11 41.17
CA LEU A 818 -10.04 -15.26 41.40
C LEU A 818 -10.34 -16.06 40.13
N TYR A 819 -10.66 -15.38 39.03
CA TYR A 819 -11.21 -16.03 37.84
C TYR A 819 -10.18 -16.34 36.77
N LEU A 820 -9.06 -15.61 36.66
CA LEU A 820 -8.06 -15.87 35.61
C LEU A 820 -7.46 -17.29 35.67
N PRO A 821 -7.01 -17.80 36.84
CA PRO A 821 -6.48 -19.17 36.92
C PRO A 821 -7.56 -20.23 36.64
N LYS A 822 -8.80 -19.99 37.05
CA LYS A 822 -9.92 -20.90 36.76
C LYS A 822 -10.23 -20.94 35.26
N PHE A 823 -10.22 -19.77 34.62
CA PHE A 823 -10.46 -19.61 33.20
C PHE A 823 -9.40 -20.35 32.39
N GLU A 824 -8.12 -20.13 32.69
CA GLU A 824 -7.01 -20.86 32.06
C GLU A 824 -7.16 -22.39 32.19
N ASN A 825 -7.39 -22.87 33.41
CA ASN A 825 -7.52 -24.31 33.68
C ASN A 825 -8.72 -24.94 32.97
N SER A 826 -9.83 -24.20 32.80
CA SER A 826 -10.99 -24.71 32.08
C SER A 826 -10.76 -24.88 30.57
N PHE A 827 -9.87 -24.09 29.95
CA PHE A 827 -9.65 -24.12 28.51
C PHE A 827 -8.42 -24.93 28.08
N GLN A 828 -7.34 -24.92 28.87
CA GLN A 828 -6.07 -25.59 28.54
C GLN A 828 -6.19 -27.03 28.02
N PRO A 829 -7.00 -27.93 28.63
CA PRO A 829 -7.16 -29.30 28.14
C PRO A 829 -7.71 -29.36 26.72
N PHE A 830 -8.67 -28.48 26.39
CA PHE A 830 -9.36 -28.49 25.10
C PHE A 830 -8.56 -27.77 24.01
N ILE A 831 -7.83 -26.71 24.37
CA ILE A 831 -6.99 -25.98 23.41
C ILE A 831 -5.91 -26.90 22.83
N LYS A 832 -5.29 -27.77 23.63
CA LYS A 832 -4.27 -28.72 23.16
C LYS A 832 -4.77 -29.68 22.06
N HIS A 833 -6.08 -29.90 21.98
CA HIS A 833 -6.72 -30.77 20.99
C HIS A 833 -7.33 -30.02 19.79
N LEU A 834 -7.06 -28.73 19.64
CA LEU A 834 -7.58 -27.95 18.50
C LEU A 834 -6.81 -28.18 17.20
N LYS A 835 -5.51 -28.46 17.27
CA LYS A 835 -4.64 -28.72 16.10
C LYS A 835 -5.10 -29.94 15.31
#